data_AF-A0A7C5IS73-F1
#
_entry.id   AF-A0A7C5IS73-F1
#
_cell.length_a   1.000
_cell.length_b   1.000
_cell.length_c   1.000
_cell.angle_alpha   90.00
_cell.angle_beta   90.00
_cell.angle_gamma   90.00
#
_symmetry.space_group_name_H-M   'P 1'
#
loop_
_entity.id
_entity.type
_entity.pdbx_description
1 polymer ?
#
loop_
_entity_poly.entity_id
_entity_poly.type
_entity_poly.pdbx_seq_one_letter_code
_entity_poly.pdbx_strand_id
1 'polypeptide(L)'
;MKIKKELLLPGFALFFMFAMFGCDPSTSSRPDLVISDLSLDGNNRLVVSIKNEGYGPVVADTGTLSIAIDGKAIGSYSLANLSDKSYKNLNGTTTISTNFKLSGSNRRVSAFIDAGNVIAETNEFQNVKSITFNPPAKNGPDFTISQLARTPAGQLRITVRNVGNAASSPNFPVKIRVIINETVAADLSPNLPSLAPNASTVISPSPAIAIAGLKSVRALLNTAHFNDEIDNTNGILEKWLGGNPSLVPYQNLLAIPKIANSIVWQDASGNHSYNSWTPGQKASLNAAILSIENNENPSLSTPPNLLAGDRISIGDAWTIFLAHIAQSLWVDVHNKVSWKLDSYSASNLALLLDNRHLTSYSAAHNAYRFDVSNLGRLTAWNPRICYDFLDNLRLINSSAQTTLYKVSDWMRGHLIHISGGADLVAQYGYAGPPPADKVLYPLEGKRHITAGCWGTTGLYNALLRSINIPVESGRMNLGGGNHSRPIFTTLDKSLPHGDDLYTRTLLPSGVPIPSSKLFYSLAQMNSKFIHPVPDCVGGNCNTVGEQAAFNRGKDHKKLAYDLRGDGILESYAKHGAAYMDDYFKGEFRGGVVDIAAKPFFEAAERATMISEIEKRLKEIGGGDLEAGKTIILARTARWSANN
;
A
#
# COMPACT_ATOMS: atom_id res chain seq x y z
N MET A 1 -0.52 -32.15 -61.64
CA MET A 1 -0.85 -30.91 -62.38
C MET A 1 -1.76 -30.05 -61.51
N LYS A 2 -1.27 -28.83 -61.20
CA LYS A 2 -1.88 -27.72 -60.43
C LYS A 2 -2.11 -27.86 -58.91
N ILE A 3 -1.02 -27.54 -58.22
CA ILE A 3 -0.90 -26.90 -56.91
C ILE A 3 -1.67 -25.56 -56.86
N LYS A 4 -2.34 -25.26 -55.74
CA LYS A 4 -2.70 -23.89 -55.28
C LYS A 4 -2.37 -23.82 -53.78
N LYS A 5 -1.19 -23.31 -53.41
CA LYS A 5 -0.85 -21.90 -53.10
C LYS A 5 -1.40 -21.41 -51.76
N GLU A 6 -0.47 -21.47 -50.81
CA GLU A 6 -0.38 -20.73 -49.55
C GLU A 6 -0.68 -19.23 -49.75
N LEU A 7 -1.35 -18.64 -48.75
CA LEU A 7 -1.32 -17.20 -48.52
C LEU A 7 -0.51 -16.95 -47.23
N LEU A 8 0.79 -16.76 -47.41
CA LEU A 8 1.69 -16.14 -46.45
C LEU A 8 1.30 -14.67 -46.28
N LEU A 9 0.93 -14.26 -45.07
CA LEU A 9 0.89 -12.84 -44.68
C LEU A 9 2.32 -12.41 -44.28
N PRO A 10 2.82 -11.28 -44.79
CA PRO A 10 4.18 -10.85 -44.55
C PRO A 10 4.30 -9.98 -43.28
N GLY A 11 5.43 -10.13 -42.58
CA GLY A 11 6.10 -9.00 -41.92
C GLY A 11 5.63 -8.62 -40.52
N PHE A 12 6.06 -9.39 -39.52
CA PHE A 12 6.23 -8.87 -38.16
C PHE A 12 7.39 -7.87 -38.17
N ALA A 13 7.07 -6.58 -38.37
CA ALA A 13 8.01 -5.50 -38.15
C ALA A 13 8.19 -5.31 -36.64
N LEU A 14 9.36 -5.71 -36.17
CA LEU A 14 9.90 -5.42 -34.84
C LEU A 14 9.94 -3.89 -34.66
N PHE A 15 9.00 -3.34 -33.88
CA PHE A 15 9.02 -1.92 -33.50
C PHE A 15 10.17 -1.69 -32.52
N PHE A 16 11.37 -1.42 -33.04
CA PHE A 16 12.43 -0.76 -32.28
C PHE A 16 12.01 0.69 -32.08
N MET A 17 11.53 1.00 -30.88
CA MET A 17 11.27 2.36 -30.43
C MET A 17 12.62 3.05 -30.22
N PHE A 18 13.16 3.65 -31.28
CA PHE A 18 14.26 4.59 -31.18
C PHE A 18 13.79 5.83 -30.42
N ALA A 19 14.61 6.28 -29.47
CA ALA A 19 14.44 7.50 -28.71
C ALA A 19 14.16 8.69 -29.63
N MET A 20 12.90 9.17 -29.64
CA MET A 20 12.60 10.48 -30.18
C MET A 20 13.04 11.53 -29.17
N PHE A 21 14.00 12.34 -29.62
CA PHE A 21 14.36 13.61 -29.03
C PHE A 21 13.12 14.48 -28.76
N GLY A 22 13.05 15.08 -27.57
CA GLY A 22 12.84 16.52 -27.52
C GLY A 22 11.55 17.08 -26.93
N CYS A 23 10.77 16.33 -26.14
CA CYS A 23 9.85 16.97 -25.20
C CYS A 23 10.14 16.45 -23.80
N ASP A 24 10.93 17.21 -23.06
CA ASP A 24 11.31 16.86 -21.71
C ASP A 24 10.10 16.97 -20.77
N PRO A 25 9.71 15.89 -20.05
CA PRO A 25 8.62 15.92 -19.10
C PRO A 25 8.78 16.96 -17.97
N SER A 26 10.01 17.39 -17.64
CA SER A 26 10.25 18.41 -16.60
C SER A 26 9.95 19.85 -17.04
N THR A 27 9.99 20.11 -18.35
CA THR A 27 9.50 21.35 -19.00
C THR A 27 8.05 21.22 -19.46
N SER A 28 7.43 20.04 -19.27
CA SER A 28 6.09 19.82 -19.79
C SER A 28 5.09 20.68 -19.03
N SER A 29 4.23 21.36 -19.78
CA SER A 29 3.04 22.05 -19.30
C SER A 29 1.96 21.04 -18.87
N ARG A 30 2.34 19.96 -18.18
CA ARG A 30 1.42 18.93 -17.69
C ARG A 30 0.96 19.26 -16.26
N PRO A 31 -0.26 18.87 -15.89
CA PRO A 31 -0.73 18.97 -14.52
C PRO A 31 -0.03 17.97 -13.60
N ASP A 32 -0.24 18.14 -12.29
CA ASP A 32 0.20 17.24 -11.21
C ASP A 32 -0.90 17.28 -10.14
N LEU A 33 -1.79 16.29 -10.14
CA LEU A 33 -2.97 16.25 -9.30
C LEU A 33 -2.70 15.53 -7.99
N VAL A 34 -2.68 16.31 -6.92
CA VAL A 34 -2.49 15.78 -5.57
C VAL A 34 -3.77 15.91 -4.76
N ILE A 35 -3.96 14.97 -3.84
CA ILE A 35 -4.93 15.13 -2.76
C ILE A 35 -4.26 15.92 -1.65
N SER A 36 -4.37 17.25 -1.73
CA SER A 36 -3.76 18.18 -0.79
C SER A 36 -4.29 18.03 0.65
N ASP A 37 -5.57 17.69 0.83
CA ASP A 37 -6.17 17.52 2.16
C ASP A 37 -7.27 16.45 2.20
N LEU A 38 -7.33 15.77 3.35
CA LEU A 38 -8.44 14.93 3.79
C LEU A 38 -8.83 15.42 5.18
N SER A 39 -10.07 15.89 5.33
CA SER A 39 -10.56 16.44 6.58
C SER A 39 -12.03 16.10 6.82
N LEU A 40 -12.54 16.45 8.00
CA LEU A 40 -13.95 16.34 8.34
C LEU A 40 -14.54 17.74 8.54
N ASP A 41 -15.74 17.98 8.01
CA ASP A 41 -16.47 19.23 8.29
C ASP A 41 -17.10 19.21 9.69
N GLY A 42 -17.77 20.30 10.07
CA GLY A 42 -18.45 20.41 11.37
C GLY A 42 -19.55 19.38 11.63
N ASN A 43 -20.01 18.65 10.61
CA ASN A 43 -20.99 17.57 10.66
C ASN A 43 -20.36 16.17 10.51
N ASN A 44 -19.03 16.07 10.63
CA ASN A 44 -18.23 14.87 10.39
C ASN A 44 -18.36 14.31 8.97
N ARG A 45 -18.70 15.13 7.97
CA ARG A 45 -18.65 14.71 6.57
C ARG A 45 -17.21 14.77 6.07
N LEU A 46 -16.81 13.74 5.32
CA LEU A 46 -15.51 13.72 4.67
C LEU A 46 -15.43 14.83 3.62
N VAL A 47 -14.36 15.62 3.70
CA VAL A 47 -14.00 16.67 2.76
C VAL A 47 -12.68 16.28 2.11
N VAL A 48 -12.61 16.38 0.78
CA VAL A 48 -11.41 16.07 -0.01
C VAL A 48 -11.01 17.30 -0.80
N SER A 49 -9.77 17.77 -0.62
CA SER A 49 -9.23 18.89 -1.40
C SER A 49 -8.22 18.39 -2.44
N ILE A 50 -8.52 18.65 -3.70
CA ILE A 50 -7.69 18.33 -4.86
C ILE A 50 -6.97 19.58 -5.31
N LYS A 51 -5.67 19.47 -5.60
CA LYS A 51 -4.87 20.59 -6.09
C LYS A 51 -4.05 20.17 -7.31
N ASN A 52 -3.94 21.05 -8.29
CA ASN A 52 -2.97 20.89 -9.37
C ASN A 52 -1.68 21.63 -9.03
N GLU A 53 -0.63 20.89 -8.66
CA GLU A 53 0.70 21.41 -8.33
C GLU A 53 1.69 21.36 -9.49
N GLY A 54 1.18 21.03 -10.67
CA GLY A 54 1.94 20.87 -11.89
C GLY A 54 2.27 22.19 -12.56
N TYR A 55 2.75 22.06 -13.79
CA TYR A 55 3.28 23.16 -14.60
C TYR A 55 2.39 23.55 -15.75
N GLY A 56 1.26 22.86 -15.91
CA GLY A 56 0.21 23.29 -16.81
C GLY A 56 -1.17 22.89 -16.34
N PRO A 57 -2.19 23.32 -17.09
CA PRO A 57 -3.56 23.08 -16.73
C PRO A 57 -3.96 21.63 -16.99
N VAL A 58 -4.98 21.16 -16.26
CA VAL A 58 -5.68 19.93 -16.63
C VAL A 58 -6.58 20.27 -17.81
N VAL A 59 -6.23 19.80 -19.00
CA VAL A 59 -7.02 20.07 -20.21
C VAL A 59 -8.23 19.15 -20.29
N ALA A 60 -8.06 17.88 -19.91
CA ALA A 60 -9.11 16.87 -20.04
C ALA A 60 -10.20 17.01 -18.96
N ASP A 61 -11.47 16.91 -19.37
CA ASP A 61 -12.61 16.71 -18.45
C ASP A 61 -12.84 15.21 -18.24
N THR A 62 -11.83 14.54 -17.68
CA THR A 62 -11.84 13.11 -17.37
C THR A 62 -11.27 12.86 -15.98
N GLY A 63 -11.16 11.60 -15.60
CA GLY A 63 -10.60 11.18 -14.31
C GLY A 63 -11.68 11.02 -13.23
N THR A 64 -11.30 10.32 -12.17
CA THR A 64 -12.19 10.01 -11.05
C THR A 64 -11.46 10.15 -9.73
N LEU A 65 -12.13 10.74 -8.74
CA LEU A 65 -11.75 10.60 -7.33
C LEU A 65 -12.42 9.35 -6.78
N SER A 66 -11.65 8.38 -6.32
CA SER A 66 -12.14 7.17 -5.65
C SER A 66 -11.91 7.26 -4.15
N ILE A 67 -12.86 6.80 -3.33
CA ILE A 67 -12.79 6.85 -1.87
C ILE A 67 -13.04 5.46 -1.29
N ALA A 68 -12.15 5.05 -0.39
CA ALA A 68 -12.32 3.86 0.43
C ALA A 68 -12.29 4.20 1.92
N ILE A 69 -13.15 3.52 2.68
CA ILE A 69 -13.29 3.70 4.13
C ILE A 69 -13.30 2.29 4.76
N ASP A 70 -12.44 2.10 5.75
CA ASP A 70 -12.27 0.85 6.50
C ASP A 70 -12.05 -0.39 5.63
N GLY A 71 -11.29 -0.23 4.54
CA GLY A 71 -10.97 -1.29 3.60
C GLY A 71 -12.03 -1.54 2.52
N LYS A 72 -13.14 -0.78 2.53
CA LYS A 72 -14.21 -0.90 1.52
C LYS A 72 -14.19 0.31 0.59
N ALA A 73 -14.22 0.09 -0.72
CA ALA A 73 -14.53 1.14 -1.69
C ALA A 73 -15.98 1.63 -1.49
N ILE A 74 -16.17 2.86 -1.02
CA ILE A 74 -17.49 3.40 -0.67
C ILE A 74 -18.10 4.21 -1.82
N GLY A 75 -17.27 4.87 -2.63
CA GLY A 75 -17.78 5.60 -3.80
C GLY A 75 -16.72 6.32 -4.61
N SER A 76 -17.19 7.02 -5.64
CA SER A 76 -16.34 7.83 -6.51
C SER A 76 -17.06 9.08 -7.01
N TYR A 77 -16.28 10.08 -7.39
CA TYR A 77 -16.74 11.32 -8.00
C TYR A 77 -16.06 11.46 -9.37
N SER A 78 -16.86 11.69 -10.42
CA SER A 78 -16.32 12.05 -11.72
C SER A 78 -15.83 13.50 -11.67
N LEU A 79 -14.58 13.73 -12.03
CA LEU A 79 -14.00 15.08 -12.04
C LEU A 79 -14.70 15.97 -13.08
N ALA A 80 -15.21 15.36 -14.16
CA ALA A 80 -15.98 16.05 -15.20
C ALA A 80 -17.28 16.69 -14.68
N ASN A 81 -17.86 16.13 -13.61
CA ASN A 81 -19.14 16.54 -13.04
C ASN A 81 -19.02 17.46 -11.83
N LEU A 82 -17.79 17.84 -11.43
CA LEU A 82 -17.60 18.79 -10.34
C LEU A 82 -18.09 20.18 -10.76
N SER A 83 -18.82 20.83 -9.87
CA SER A 83 -19.31 22.21 -10.07
C SER A 83 -18.17 23.21 -10.03
N ASP A 84 -17.24 23.05 -9.09
CA ASP A 84 -15.97 23.75 -9.07
C ASP A 84 -14.91 22.91 -9.81
N LYS A 85 -14.28 23.52 -10.81
CA LYS A 85 -13.19 22.93 -11.59
C LYS A 85 -11.90 23.74 -11.49
N SER A 86 -11.76 24.53 -10.42
CA SER A 86 -10.58 25.35 -10.16
C SER A 86 -9.29 24.53 -10.15
N TYR A 87 -9.34 23.25 -9.74
CA TYR A 87 -8.21 22.31 -9.86
C TYR A 87 -7.64 22.19 -11.28
N LYS A 88 -8.38 22.55 -12.33
CA LYS A 88 -7.85 22.54 -13.71
C LYS A 88 -6.78 23.60 -13.95
N ASN A 89 -6.79 24.69 -13.17
CA ASN A 89 -5.81 25.77 -13.29
C ASN A 89 -4.51 25.43 -12.55
N LEU A 90 -3.39 26.01 -12.95
CA LEU A 90 -2.12 25.86 -12.23
C LEU A 90 -2.28 26.38 -10.79
N ASN A 91 -1.83 25.60 -9.81
CA ASN A 91 -2.01 25.85 -8.37
C ASN A 91 -3.47 25.99 -7.94
N GLY A 92 -4.42 25.68 -8.81
CA GLY A 92 -5.84 25.71 -8.50
C GLY A 92 -6.19 24.58 -7.54
N THR A 93 -7.13 24.86 -6.65
CA THR A 93 -7.63 23.89 -5.66
C THR A 93 -9.13 23.82 -5.78
N THR A 94 -9.66 22.61 -5.69
CA THR A 94 -11.10 22.35 -5.58
C THR A 94 -11.34 21.47 -4.36
N THR A 95 -12.34 21.85 -3.56
CA THR A 95 -12.75 21.10 -2.38
C THR A 95 -14.09 20.43 -2.63
N ILE A 96 -14.14 19.12 -2.38
CA ILE A 96 -15.32 18.28 -2.52
C ILE A 96 -15.82 17.94 -1.12
N SER A 97 -16.96 18.51 -0.75
CA SER A 97 -17.73 18.01 0.40
C SER A 97 -18.46 16.74 -0.04
N THR A 98 -18.01 15.60 0.48
CA THR A 98 -18.65 14.32 0.15
C THR A 98 -19.95 14.14 0.93
N ASN A 99 -20.71 13.11 0.54
CA ASN A 99 -21.88 12.67 1.28
C ASN A 99 -21.56 11.69 2.41
N PHE A 100 -20.29 11.35 2.64
CA PHE A 100 -19.89 10.33 3.61
C PHE A 100 -19.70 10.94 4.99
N LYS A 101 -20.53 10.54 5.95
CA LYS A 101 -20.43 10.92 7.36
C LYS A 101 -19.78 9.80 8.15
N LEU A 102 -18.83 10.16 9.00
CA LEU A 102 -18.08 9.21 9.79
C LEU A 102 -18.37 9.39 11.28
N SER A 103 -18.50 8.27 11.99
CA SER A 103 -18.56 8.23 13.44
C SER A 103 -17.61 7.16 14.00
N GLY A 104 -17.44 7.15 15.33
CA GLY A 104 -16.60 6.18 16.02
C GLY A 104 -15.12 6.56 16.04
N SER A 105 -14.25 5.55 16.13
CA SER A 105 -12.80 5.73 16.26
C SER A 105 -12.06 4.89 15.23
N ASN A 106 -10.81 5.25 14.94
CA ASN A 106 -9.91 4.52 14.04
C ASN A 106 -10.48 4.30 12.62
N ARG A 107 -11.18 5.30 12.07
CA ARG A 107 -11.76 5.23 10.73
C ARG A 107 -10.68 5.45 9.69
N ARG A 108 -10.36 4.40 8.92
CA ARG A 108 -9.26 4.43 7.95
C ARG A 108 -9.80 4.88 6.60
N VAL A 109 -9.42 6.06 6.17
CA VAL A 109 -9.87 6.66 4.93
C VAL A 109 -8.69 6.71 3.96
N SER A 110 -8.93 6.32 2.71
CA SER A 110 -8.06 6.63 1.61
C SER A 110 -8.84 7.24 0.45
N ALA A 111 -8.18 8.14 -0.25
CA ALA A 111 -8.68 8.73 -1.48
C ALA A 111 -7.61 8.59 -2.56
N PHE A 112 -8.03 8.35 -3.80
CA PHE A 112 -7.17 8.19 -4.96
C PHE A 112 -7.75 8.99 -6.12
N ILE A 113 -7.05 10.04 -6.54
CA ILE A 113 -7.40 10.79 -7.74
C ILE A 113 -6.77 10.17 -8.98
N ASP A 114 -7.51 10.22 -10.07
CA ASP A 114 -7.11 9.67 -11.36
C ASP A 114 -6.60 8.22 -11.32
N ALA A 115 -7.31 7.37 -10.59
CA ALA A 115 -6.95 5.96 -10.45
C ALA A 115 -6.89 5.16 -11.77
N GLY A 116 -7.38 5.74 -12.87
CA GLY A 116 -7.30 5.18 -14.21
C GLY A 116 -6.03 5.59 -14.97
N ASN A 117 -5.24 6.53 -14.44
CA ASN A 117 -4.10 7.15 -15.12
C ASN A 117 -4.51 7.67 -16.51
N VAL A 118 -5.65 8.35 -16.56
CA VAL A 118 -6.25 8.87 -17.82
C VAL A 118 -5.90 10.34 -18.04
N ILE A 119 -5.47 11.05 -16.99
CA ILE A 119 -4.85 12.36 -17.06
C ILE A 119 -3.35 12.11 -17.07
N ALA A 120 -2.64 12.61 -18.08
CA ALA A 120 -1.19 12.47 -18.13
C ALA A 120 -0.55 13.56 -17.26
N GLU A 121 0.03 13.17 -16.13
CA GLU A 121 0.59 14.11 -15.17
C GLU A 121 2.12 14.19 -15.27
N THR A 122 2.74 15.16 -14.59
CA THR A 122 4.19 15.16 -14.39
C THR A 122 4.62 14.09 -13.39
N ASN A 123 3.74 13.77 -12.43
CA ASN A 123 4.04 12.88 -11.34
C ASN A 123 2.78 12.15 -10.85
N GLU A 124 2.79 10.82 -10.87
CA GLU A 124 1.64 10.01 -10.44
C GLU A 124 1.76 9.55 -8.97
N PHE A 125 2.88 9.85 -8.30
CA PHE A 125 3.22 9.22 -7.01
C PHE A 125 2.49 9.85 -5.82
N GLN A 126 1.83 11.00 -5.99
CA GLN A 126 1.13 11.72 -4.91
C GLN A 126 -0.39 11.81 -5.11
N ASN A 127 -0.93 10.98 -6.01
CA ASN A 127 -2.35 10.96 -6.35
C ASN A 127 -3.19 10.26 -5.27
N VAL A 128 -2.55 9.74 -4.22
CA VAL A 128 -3.19 9.05 -3.10
C VAL A 128 -2.97 9.83 -1.82
N LYS A 129 -3.98 9.86 -0.96
CA LYS A 129 -3.83 10.26 0.44
C LYS A 129 -4.62 9.32 1.34
N SER A 130 -4.06 9.00 2.50
CA SER A 130 -4.68 8.09 3.47
C SER A 130 -4.42 8.53 4.90
N ILE A 131 -5.41 8.35 5.76
CA ILE A 131 -5.41 8.85 7.14
C ILE A 131 -6.36 8.01 8.00
N THR A 132 -6.09 7.96 9.30
CA THR A 132 -6.99 7.45 10.32
C THR A 132 -7.66 8.61 11.05
N PHE A 133 -8.97 8.73 10.93
CA PHE A 133 -9.78 9.69 11.68
C PHE A 133 -10.29 9.12 12.99
N ASN A 134 -10.42 10.00 13.99
CA ASN A 134 -11.28 9.80 15.16
C ASN A 134 -12.37 10.89 15.14
N PRO A 135 -13.44 10.71 14.34
CA PRO A 135 -14.49 11.71 14.22
C PRO A 135 -15.01 12.18 15.60
N PRO A 136 -15.24 13.49 15.81
CA PRO A 136 -15.85 13.99 17.03
C PRO A 136 -17.18 13.30 17.32
N ALA A 137 -17.46 12.99 18.59
CA ALA A 137 -18.72 12.35 18.95
C ALA A 137 -19.93 13.21 18.55
N LYS A 138 -20.91 12.60 17.88
CA LYS A 138 -22.20 13.23 17.53
C LYS A 138 -23.33 12.44 18.16
N ASN A 139 -24.42 13.15 18.48
CA ASN A 139 -25.64 12.52 18.98
C ASN A 139 -26.60 12.28 17.80
N GLY A 140 -27.10 11.06 17.64
CA GLY A 140 -28.04 10.71 16.59
C GLY A 140 -28.15 9.19 16.35
N PRO A 141 -29.10 8.75 15.51
CA PRO A 141 -29.18 7.37 15.08
C PRO A 141 -28.06 7.03 14.08
N ASP A 142 -27.71 5.75 13.99
CA ASP A 142 -26.77 5.17 13.02
C ASP A 142 -27.29 3.77 12.66
N PHE A 143 -27.68 3.56 11.40
CA PHE A 143 -28.33 2.32 11.00
C PHE A 143 -27.37 1.39 10.26
N THR A 144 -27.16 0.22 10.85
CA THR A 144 -26.40 -0.86 10.22
C THR A 144 -27.31 -2.03 9.86
N ILE A 145 -26.95 -2.75 8.82
CA ILE A 145 -27.50 -4.08 8.58
C ILE A 145 -26.74 -5.05 9.49
N SER A 146 -27.35 -5.46 10.59
CA SER A 146 -26.70 -6.32 11.58
C SER A 146 -26.80 -7.81 11.23
N GLN A 147 -27.75 -8.20 10.38
CA GLN A 147 -27.92 -9.59 9.98
C GLN A 147 -28.62 -9.73 8.63
N LEU A 148 -28.10 -10.62 7.78
CA LEU A 148 -28.81 -11.23 6.66
C LEU A 148 -29.11 -12.68 7.02
N ALA A 149 -30.36 -13.11 6.83
CA ALA A 149 -30.81 -14.45 7.18
C ALA A 149 -31.82 -14.99 6.18
N ARG A 150 -31.98 -16.32 6.18
CA ARG A 150 -33.04 -17.01 5.43
C ARG A 150 -34.16 -17.44 6.38
N THR A 151 -35.41 -17.21 5.99
CA THR A 151 -36.55 -17.79 6.69
C THR A 151 -36.63 -19.31 6.43
N PRO A 152 -37.42 -20.07 7.22
CA PRO A 152 -37.67 -21.49 6.94
C PRO A 152 -38.23 -21.72 5.53
N ALA A 153 -39.05 -20.79 5.02
CA ALA A 153 -39.61 -20.82 3.67
C ALA A 153 -38.60 -20.42 2.56
N GLY A 154 -37.33 -20.17 2.89
CA GLY A 154 -36.31 -19.84 1.91
C GLY A 154 -36.22 -18.37 1.52
N GLN A 155 -36.93 -17.47 2.22
CA GLN A 155 -36.98 -16.05 1.85
C GLN A 155 -35.91 -15.23 2.59
N LEU A 156 -35.43 -14.16 1.97
CA LEU A 156 -34.50 -13.22 2.60
C LEU A 156 -35.17 -12.46 3.75
N ARG A 157 -34.46 -12.35 4.87
CA ARG A 157 -34.80 -11.50 6.00
C ARG A 157 -33.59 -10.61 6.33
N ILE A 158 -33.84 -9.31 6.42
CA ILE A 158 -32.81 -8.30 6.69
C ILE A 158 -33.08 -7.73 8.09
N THR A 159 -32.08 -7.73 8.97
CA THR A 159 -32.19 -7.09 10.29
C THR A 159 -31.40 -5.80 10.27
N VAL A 160 -32.08 -4.70 10.56
CA VAL A 160 -31.49 -3.37 10.69
C VAL A 160 -31.41 -3.03 12.17
N ARG A 161 -30.27 -2.52 12.60
CA ARG A 161 -30.00 -2.13 13.99
C ARG A 161 -29.60 -0.67 14.05
N ASN A 162 -30.13 0.05 15.02
CA ASN A 162 -29.60 1.36 15.38
C ASN A 162 -28.39 1.16 16.32
N VAL A 163 -27.18 1.41 15.83
CA VAL A 163 -25.93 1.37 16.62
C VAL A 163 -25.51 2.77 17.11
N GLY A 164 -26.30 3.78 16.79
CA GLY A 164 -26.13 5.14 17.27
C GLY A 164 -26.49 5.30 18.74
N ASN A 165 -26.25 6.49 19.26
CA ASN A 165 -26.48 6.85 20.66
C ASN A 165 -27.82 7.56 20.92
N ALA A 166 -28.59 7.86 19.87
CA ALA A 166 -29.95 8.40 19.99
C ALA A 166 -30.98 7.51 19.30
N ALA A 167 -32.25 7.64 19.72
CA ALA A 167 -33.35 6.99 19.05
C ALA A 167 -33.66 7.66 17.69
N SER A 168 -34.15 6.88 16.73
CA SER A 168 -34.66 7.42 15.48
C SER A 168 -36.09 7.93 15.61
N SER A 169 -36.49 8.85 14.72
CA SER A 169 -37.91 9.19 14.58
C SER A 169 -38.74 7.97 14.12
N PRO A 170 -40.04 7.90 14.45
CA PRO A 170 -40.92 6.87 13.90
C PRO A 170 -41.11 7.06 12.39
N ASN A 171 -41.44 5.97 11.68
CA ASN A 171 -41.66 5.94 10.23
C ASN A 171 -40.47 6.48 9.42
N PHE A 172 -39.26 6.15 9.83
CA PHE A 172 -38.03 6.67 9.24
C PHE A 172 -37.76 6.05 7.86
N PRO A 173 -37.75 6.83 6.76
CA PRO A 173 -37.58 6.28 5.42
C PRO A 173 -36.13 5.85 5.18
N VAL A 174 -35.95 4.62 4.73
CA VAL A 174 -34.64 4.11 4.27
C VAL A 174 -34.77 3.46 2.89
N LYS A 175 -33.64 3.38 2.18
CA LYS A 175 -33.49 2.65 0.93
C LYS A 175 -32.54 1.48 1.16
N ILE A 176 -32.95 0.29 0.75
CA ILE A 176 -32.11 -0.91 0.84
C ILE A 176 -31.98 -1.53 -0.54
N ARG A 177 -30.77 -1.53 -1.09
CA ARG A 177 -30.44 -2.28 -2.31
C ARG A 177 -29.98 -3.67 -1.93
N VAL A 178 -30.61 -4.69 -2.51
CA VAL A 178 -30.24 -6.11 -2.35
C VAL A 178 -29.60 -6.60 -3.63
N ILE A 179 -28.40 -7.15 -3.52
CA ILE A 179 -27.61 -7.73 -4.60
C ILE A 179 -27.41 -9.22 -4.30
N ILE A 180 -27.71 -10.09 -5.26
CA ILE A 180 -27.52 -11.54 -5.18
C ILE A 180 -26.58 -11.96 -6.30
N ASN A 181 -25.44 -12.56 -5.95
CA ASN A 181 -24.40 -12.98 -6.91
C ASN A 181 -24.08 -11.87 -7.93
N GLU A 182 -23.71 -10.68 -7.44
CA GLU A 182 -23.38 -9.49 -8.23
C GLU A 182 -24.52 -8.89 -9.08
N THR A 183 -25.74 -9.42 -8.98
CA THR A 183 -26.91 -8.90 -9.70
C THR A 183 -27.86 -8.20 -8.74
N VAL A 184 -28.34 -7.00 -9.08
CA VAL A 184 -29.37 -6.31 -8.28
C VAL A 184 -30.65 -7.14 -8.29
N ALA A 185 -31.05 -7.64 -7.13
CA ALA A 185 -32.25 -8.44 -6.94
C ALA A 185 -33.47 -7.59 -6.59
N ALA A 186 -33.28 -6.52 -5.80
CA ALA A 186 -34.33 -5.57 -5.46
C ALA A 186 -33.77 -4.24 -4.93
N ASP A 187 -34.56 -3.18 -5.12
CA ASP A 187 -34.41 -1.92 -4.39
C ASP A 187 -35.66 -1.72 -3.52
N LEU A 188 -35.48 -1.69 -2.20
CA LEU A 188 -36.55 -1.59 -1.21
C LEU A 188 -36.59 -0.17 -0.64
N SER A 189 -37.78 0.31 -0.29
CA SER A 189 -37.96 1.61 0.39
C SER A 189 -38.85 1.49 1.63
N PRO A 190 -38.45 0.71 2.66
CA PRO A 190 -39.25 0.55 3.87
C PRO A 190 -39.15 1.78 4.78
N ASN A 191 -40.14 1.92 5.67
CA ASN A 191 -40.07 2.84 6.80
C ASN A 191 -39.71 2.06 8.06
N LEU A 192 -38.64 2.45 8.74
CA LEU A 192 -38.26 1.88 10.03
C LEU A 192 -39.18 2.43 11.13
N PRO A 193 -39.53 1.61 12.14
CA PRO A 193 -40.10 2.13 13.38
C PRO A 193 -39.07 3.00 14.11
N SER A 194 -39.51 3.69 15.17
CA SER A 194 -38.59 4.32 16.10
C SER A 194 -37.70 3.25 16.75
N LEU A 195 -36.39 3.30 16.51
CA LEU A 195 -35.42 2.38 17.09
C LEU A 195 -34.60 3.11 18.14
N ALA A 196 -34.73 2.68 19.40
CA ALA A 196 -33.82 3.09 20.47
C ALA A 196 -32.38 2.65 20.17
N PRO A 197 -31.36 3.25 20.81
CA PRO A 197 -29.99 2.75 20.73
C PRO A 197 -29.92 1.24 20.97
N ASN A 198 -29.16 0.53 20.15
CA ASN A 198 -28.99 -0.92 20.12
C ASN A 198 -30.22 -1.74 19.74
N ALA A 199 -31.40 -1.14 19.54
CA ALA A 199 -32.60 -1.85 19.10
C ALA A 199 -32.53 -2.21 17.61
N SER A 200 -33.24 -3.27 17.24
CA SER A 200 -33.30 -3.77 15.87
C SER A 200 -34.74 -3.92 15.38
N THR A 201 -34.91 -3.83 14.06
CA THR A 201 -36.14 -4.25 13.37
C THR A 201 -35.82 -5.22 12.25
N VAL A 202 -36.84 -5.94 11.82
CA VAL A 202 -36.75 -6.93 10.74
C VAL A 202 -37.50 -6.41 9.53
N ILE A 203 -36.83 -6.46 8.39
CA ILE A 203 -37.39 -6.12 7.08
C ILE A 203 -37.53 -7.43 6.29
N SER A 204 -38.77 -7.72 5.93
CA SER A 204 -39.13 -8.78 4.99
C SER A 204 -39.42 -8.11 3.64
N PRO A 205 -38.60 -8.33 2.60
CA PRO A 205 -38.82 -7.75 1.28
C PRO A 205 -40.22 -8.05 0.74
N SER A 206 -40.83 -7.06 0.07
CA SER A 206 -42.10 -7.21 -0.63
C SER A 206 -41.96 -6.65 -2.07
N PRO A 207 -42.05 -7.48 -3.11
CA PRO A 207 -42.29 -8.93 -3.07
C PRO A 207 -41.14 -9.69 -2.39
N ALA A 208 -41.45 -10.89 -1.87
CA ALA A 208 -40.46 -11.71 -1.17
C ALA A 208 -39.33 -12.16 -2.10
N ILE A 209 -38.09 -12.06 -1.62
CA ILE A 209 -36.90 -12.48 -2.37
C ILE A 209 -36.52 -13.89 -1.94
N ALA A 210 -36.65 -14.86 -2.85
CA ALA A 210 -36.29 -16.25 -2.59
C ALA A 210 -34.77 -16.47 -2.69
N ILE A 211 -34.19 -17.08 -1.67
CA ILE A 211 -32.78 -17.50 -1.62
C ILE A 211 -32.74 -19.03 -1.75
N ALA A 212 -32.67 -19.50 -3.00
CA ALA A 212 -32.55 -20.92 -3.32
C ALA A 212 -31.07 -21.34 -3.39
N GLY A 213 -30.70 -22.36 -2.61
CA GLY A 213 -29.33 -22.85 -2.52
C GLY A 213 -28.38 -21.86 -1.83
N LEU A 214 -27.09 -22.03 -2.09
CA LEU A 214 -26.02 -21.15 -1.59
C LEU A 214 -25.91 -19.90 -2.49
N LYS A 215 -26.03 -18.71 -1.91
CA LYS A 215 -25.96 -17.43 -2.63
C LYS A 215 -25.13 -16.42 -1.84
N SER A 216 -24.31 -15.62 -2.53
CA SER A 216 -23.77 -14.40 -1.92
C SER A 216 -24.88 -13.35 -1.95
N VAL A 217 -25.18 -12.79 -0.80
CA VAL A 217 -26.19 -11.74 -0.63
C VAL A 217 -25.52 -10.54 0.00
N ARG A 218 -25.62 -9.40 -0.68
CA ARG A 218 -25.15 -8.11 -0.20
C ARG A 218 -26.31 -7.16 -0.12
N ALA A 219 -26.40 -6.44 0.99
CA ALA A 219 -27.41 -5.42 1.20
C ALA A 219 -26.72 -4.10 1.53
N LEU A 220 -27.20 -3.01 0.92
CA LEU A 220 -26.71 -1.66 1.12
C LEU A 220 -27.87 -0.82 1.66
N LEU A 221 -27.74 -0.35 2.89
CA LEU A 221 -28.71 0.56 3.51
C LEU A 221 -28.25 2.00 3.33
N ASN A 222 -29.18 2.86 2.91
CA ASN A 222 -29.02 4.31 2.91
C ASN A 222 -30.26 4.96 3.51
N THR A 223 -30.09 6.08 4.19
CA THR A 223 -31.19 6.94 4.64
C THR A 223 -31.70 7.84 3.51
N ALA A 224 -32.87 8.48 3.69
CA ALA A 224 -33.43 9.36 2.66
C ALA A 224 -32.55 10.59 2.42
N HIS A 225 -31.96 11.13 3.49
CA HIS A 225 -30.99 12.21 3.44
C HIS A 225 -29.74 11.85 4.25
N PHE A 226 -28.58 12.27 3.74
CA PHE A 226 -27.29 11.97 4.38
C PHE A 226 -27.16 12.55 5.80
N ASN A 227 -28.00 13.50 6.20
CA ASN A 227 -27.98 14.07 7.54
C ASN A 227 -28.82 13.30 8.56
N ASP A 228 -29.61 12.33 8.11
CA ASP A 228 -30.57 11.68 9.00
C ASP A 228 -29.92 10.71 9.99
N GLU A 229 -28.66 10.31 9.75
CA GLU A 229 -27.85 9.47 10.64
C GLU A 229 -26.43 10.01 10.83
N ILE A 230 -25.73 9.55 11.88
CA ILE A 230 -24.39 10.05 12.25
C ILE A 230 -23.25 9.35 11.50
N ASP A 231 -23.49 8.18 10.92
CA ASP A 231 -22.55 7.44 10.07
C ASP A 231 -23.33 6.72 8.98
N ASN A 232 -22.99 6.98 7.72
CA ASN A 232 -23.64 6.35 6.58
C ASN A 232 -22.66 5.51 5.74
N THR A 233 -21.51 5.17 6.32
CA THR A 233 -20.43 4.42 5.68
C THR A 233 -20.39 2.95 6.12
N ASN A 234 -21.20 2.59 7.11
CA ASN A 234 -21.24 1.27 7.75
C ASN A 234 -22.51 0.45 7.38
N GLY A 235 -23.40 0.97 6.54
CA GLY A 235 -24.67 0.37 6.15
C GLY A 235 -24.60 -0.81 5.17
N ILE A 236 -23.41 -1.37 4.91
CA ILE A 236 -23.19 -2.46 3.93
C ILE A 236 -22.82 -3.75 4.66
N LEU A 237 -23.63 -4.80 4.44
CA LEU A 237 -23.34 -6.17 4.87
C LEU A 237 -23.40 -7.12 3.66
N GLU A 238 -22.40 -7.99 3.55
CA GLU A 238 -22.35 -9.08 2.58
C GLU A 238 -22.18 -10.40 3.32
N LYS A 239 -22.92 -11.43 2.88
CA LYS A 239 -22.90 -12.75 3.52
C LYS A 239 -23.35 -13.84 2.57
N TRP A 240 -22.80 -15.03 2.74
CA TRP A 240 -23.33 -16.23 2.12
C TRP A 240 -24.57 -16.75 2.86
N LEU A 241 -25.67 -16.93 2.14
CA LEU A 241 -26.91 -17.50 2.67
C LEU A 241 -27.19 -18.86 2.04
N GLY A 242 -27.80 -19.76 2.83
CA GLY A 242 -28.09 -21.14 2.41
C GLY A 242 -27.00 -22.15 2.76
N GLY A 243 -25.99 -21.75 3.53
CA GLY A 243 -24.87 -22.56 3.98
C GLY A 243 -23.59 -21.74 4.05
N ASN A 244 -22.47 -22.41 4.32
CA ASN A 244 -21.15 -21.82 4.15
C ASN A 244 -20.63 -22.08 2.74
N PRO A 245 -19.74 -21.22 2.21
CA PRO A 245 -18.94 -21.53 1.03
C PRO A 245 -18.23 -22.87 1.18
N SER A 246 -18.06 -23.56 0.06
CA SER A 246 -17.36 -24.82 0.03
C SER A 246 -15.91 -24.64 0.46
N LEU A 247 -15.46 -25.46 1.41
CA LEU A 247 -14.04 -25.53 1.78
C LEU A 247 -13.25 -26.44 0.83
N VAL A 248 -13.89 -27.12 -0.13
CA VAL A 248 -13.24 -28.05 -1.06
C VAL A 248 -12.10 -27.39 -1.86
N PRO A 249 -12.23 -26.17 -2.42
CA PRO A 249 -11.12 -25.52 -3.13
C PRO A 249 -9.87 -25.32 -2.24
N TYR A 250 -10.09 -24.97 -0.96
CA TYR A 250 -9.02 -24.84 0.02
C TYR A 250 -8.40 -26.19 0.38
N GLN A 251 -9.23 -27.22 0.55
CA GLN A 251 -8.76 -28.59 0.77
C GLN A 251 -7.94 -29.11 -0.40
N ASN A 252 -8.27 -28.74 -1.64
CA ASN A 252 -7.49 -29.10 -2.82
C ASN A 252 -6.09 -28.47 -2.78
N LEU A 253 -5.97 -27.19 -2.39
CA LEU A 253 -4.66 -26.57 -2.17
C LEU A 253 -3.89 -27.24 -1.02
N LEU A 254 -4.57 -27.53 0.08
CA LEU A 254 -3.99 -28.20 1.25
C LEU A 254 -3.65 -29.68 1.00
N ALA A 255 -4.20 -30.30 -0.05
CA ALA A 255 -3.82 -31.64 -0.48
C ALA A 255 -2.48 -31.64 -1.23
N ILE A 256 -2.00 -30.49 -1.71
CA ILE A 256 -0.70 -30.36 -2.36
C ILE A 256 0.40 -30.46 -1.28
N PRO A 257 1.24 -31.52 -1.26
CA PRO A 257 2.11 -31.79 -0.11
C PRO A 257 3.07 -30.65 0.21
N LYS A 258 3.62 -29.95 -0.79
CA LYS A 258 4.53 -28.83 -0.56
C LYS A 258 3.87 -27.62 0.09
N ILE A 259 2.58 -27.37 -0.17
CA ILE A 259 1.82 -26.29 0.49
C ILE A 259 1.56 -26.69 1.94
N ALA A 260 0.96 -27.86 2.17
CA ALA A 260 0.68 -28.35 3.52
C ALA A 260 1.93 -28.43 4.41
N ASN A 261 3.05 -28.92 3.87
CA ASN A 261 4.29 -29.05 4.62
C ASN A 261 4.96 -27.70 4.92
N SER A 262 4.65 -26.65 4.15
CA SER A 262 5.18 -25.28 4.39
C SER A 262 4.34 -24.48 5.37
N ILE A 263 3.12 -24.94 5.68
CA ILE A 263 2.30 -24.39 6.77
C ILE A 263 2.83 -24.97 8.08
N VAL A 264 3.65 -24.17 8.79
CA VAL A 264 4.35 -24.60 10.00
C VAL A 264 4.05 -23.67 11.15
N TRP A 265 3.70 -24.27 12.30
CA TRP A 265 3.57 -23.60 13.58
C TRP A 265 4.62 -24.10 14.55
N GLN A 266 5.44 -23.19 15.08
CA GLN A 266 6.38 -23.46 16.16
C GLN A 266 5.78 -23.10 17.51
N ASP A 267 5.88 -24.00 18.49
CA ASP A 267 5.57 -23.77 19.92
C ASP A 267 6.60 -24.43 20.85
N ALA A 268 6.28 -24.53 22.15
CA ALA A 268 7.13 -25.13 23.18
C ALA A 268 7.55 -26.58 22.89
N SER A 269 6.73 -27.33 22.15
CA SER A 269 6.95 -28.74 21.83
C SER A 269 7.68 -28.96 20.50
N GLY A 270 7.93 -27.90 19.73
CA GLY A 270 8.67 -27.96 18.48
C GLY A 270 7.90 -27.38 17.29
N ASN A 271 8.23 -27.86 16.09
CA ASN A 271 7.62 -27.42 14.84
C ASN A 271 6.56 -28.42 14.38
N HIS A 272 5.37 -27.91 14.04
CA HIS A 272 4.22 -28.71 13.62
C HIS A 272 3.77 -28.27 12.24
N SER A 273 3.88 -29.16 11.26
CA SER A 273 3.32 -28.91 9.92
C SER A 273 1.81 -29.15 9.92
N TYR A 274 1.09 -28.60 8.93
CA TYR A 274 -0.36 -28.75 8.83
C TYR A 274 -0.85 -30.20 8.94
N ASN A 275 -0.09 -31.15 8.40
CA ASN A 275 -0.47 -32.57 8.45
C ASN A 275 -0.44 -33.13 9.89
N SER A 276 0.44 -32.63 10.76
CA SER A 276 0.52 -33.03 12.17
C SER A 276 -0.42 -32.24 13.08
N TRP A 277 -1.14 -31.23 12.57
CA TRP A 277 -2.09 -30.46 13.37
C TRP A 277 -3.26 -31.31 13.85
N THR A 278 -3.70 -31.03 15.07
CA THR A 278 -4.91 -31.60 15.67
C THR A 278 -6.17 -31.22 14.87
N PRO A 279 -7.27 -31.99 15.00
CA PRO A 279 -8.55 -31.62 14.40
C PRO A 279 -9.02 -30.20 14.78
N GLY A 280 -8.81 -29.77 16.03
CA GLY A 280 -9.18 -28.43 16.51
C GLY A 280 -8.39 -27.29 15.85
N GLN A 281 -7.09 -27.50 15.61
CA GLN A 281 -6.26 -26.54 14.87
C GLN A 281 -6.71 -26.41 13.41
N LYS A 282 -6.99 -27.53 12.74
CA LYS A 282 -7.53 -27.53 11.36
C LYS A 282 -8.90 -26.86 11.30
N ALA A 283 -9.77 -27.09 12.30
CA ALA A 283 -11.05 -26.41 12.42
C ALA A 283 -10.89 -24.89 12.60
N SER A 284 -9.86 -24.45 13.34
CA SER A 284 -9.56 -23.02 13.51
C SER A 284 -9.14 -22.36 12.20
N LEU A 285 -8.34 -23.04 11.36
CA LEU A 285 -8.01 -22.56 10.02
C LEU A 285 -9.27 -22.47 9.14
N ASN A 286 -10.13 -23.48 9.16
CA ASN A 286 -11.39 -23.47 8.43
C ASN A 286 -12.28 -22.29 8.87
N ALA A 287 -12.34 -21.99 10.17
CA ALA A 287 -13.07 -20.84 10.68
C ALA A 287 -12.48 -19.51 10.14
N ALA A 288 -11.15 -19.37 10.13
CA ALA A 288 -10.50 -18.18 9.58
C ALA A 288 -10.77 -18.01 8.07
N ILE A 289 -10.77 -19.10 7.29
CA ILE A 289 -11.15 -19.09 5.86
C ILE A 289 -12.59 -18.61 5.69
N LEU A 290 -13.52 -19.17 6.48
CA LEU A 290 -14.94 -18.81 6.41
C LEU A 290 -15.20 -17.36 6.82
N SER A 291 -14.43 -16.79 7.76
CA SER A 291 -14.52 -15.36 8.08
C SER A 291 -14.17 -14.51 6.85
N ILE A 292 -13.05 -14.79 6.18
CA ILE A 292 -12.63 -14.03 4.99
C ILE A 292 -13.65 -14.16 3.85
N GLU A 293 -14.18 -15.37 3.62
CA GLU A 293 -15.24 -15.61 2.63
C GLU A 293 -16.54 -14.83 2.90
N ASN A 294 -16.84 -14.56 4.17
CA ASN A 294 -17.97 -13.72 4.57
C ASN A 294 -17.63 -12.22 4.61
N ASN A 295 -16.46 -11.83 4.08
CA ASN A 295 -15.95 -10.47 4.15
C ASN A 295 -15.83 -9.94 5.59
N GLU A 296 -15.65 -10.86 6.54
CA GLU A 296 -15.39 -10.59 7.94
C GLU A 296 -13.89 -10.58 8.19
N ASN A 297 -13.46 -9.75 9.12
CA ASN A 297 -12.07 -9.75 9.57
C ASN A 297 -11.92 -10.90 10.58
N PRO A 298 -10.97 -11.84 10.40
CA PRO A 298 -10.80 -12.99 11.30
C PRO A 298 -10.35 -12.52 12.70
N SER A 299 -11.30 -12.11 13.55
CA SER A 299 -11.15 -11.68 14.96
C SER A 299 -10.05 -10.67 15.28
N LEU A 300 -9.50 -9.96 14.29
CA LEU A 300 -8.41 -9.01 14.42
C LEU A 300 -8.91 -7.57 14.25
N SER A 301 -9.57 -7.02 15.27
CA SER A 301 -10.09 -5.66 15.25
C SER A 301 -9.08 -4.59 15.67
N THR A 302 -8.03 -4.97 16.41
CA THR A 302 -6.97 -4.08 16.90
C THR A 302 -5.61 -4.79 16.90
N PRO A 303 -4.48 -4.04 16.84
CA PRO A 303 -3.16 -4.62 17.07
C PRO A 303 -3.10 -5.40 18.38
N PRO A 304 -2.31 -6.49 18.48
CA PRO A 304 -2.27 -7.33 19.66
C PRO A 304 -1.75 -6.57 20.88
N ASN A 305 -2.27 -6.90 22.06
CA ASN A 305 -1.74 -6.32 23.30
C ASN A 305 -0.31 -6.80 23.55
N LEU A 306 0.54 -5.87 24.00
CA LEU A 306 1.94 -6.17 24.29
C LEU A 306 2.13 -6.69 25.71
N LEU A 307 2.88 -7.77 25.81
CA LEU A 307 3.53 -8.27 27.01
C LEU A 307 4.92 -7.63 27.12
N ALA A 308 5.60 -7.85 28.26
CA ALA A 308 6.93 -7.33 28.50
C ALA A 308 7.92 -7.66 27.35
N GLY A 309 8.71 -6.67 26.93
CA GLY A 309 9.70 -6.80 25.86
C GLY A 309 9.10 -6.97 24.46
N ASP A 310 8.01 -6.24 24.17
CA ASP A 310 7.29 -6.22 22.89
C ASP A 310 6.80 -7.60 22.42
N ARG A 311 6.44 -8.46 23.38
CA ARG A 311 5.93 -9.80 23.12
C ARG A 311 4.42 -9.79 22.98
N ILE A 312 3.86 -10.83 22.38
CA ILE A 312 2.42 -11.06 22.24
C ILE A 312 2.07 -12.45 22.76
N SER A 313 0.81 -12.63 23.15
CA SER A 313 0.32 -13.91 23.65
C SER A 313 0.35 -15.01 22.58
N ILE A 314 0.35 -16.27 23.00
CA ILE A 314 0.22 -17.43 22.09
C ILE A 314 -1.09 -17.35 21.31
N GLY A 315 -2.18 -16.93 21.96
CA GLY A 315 -3.49 -16.78 21.34
C GLY A 315 -3.47 -15.76 20.20
N ASP A 316 -2.94 -14.57 20.46
CA ASP A 316 -2.81 -13.53 19.43
C ASP A 316 -1.92 -14.00 18.28
N ALA A 317 -0.77 -14.60 18.58
CA ALA A 317 0.15 -15.11 17.57
C ALA A 317 -0.50 -16.20 16.69
N TRP A 318 -1.27 -17.11 17.28
CA TRP A 318 -2.00 -18.16 16.57
C TRP A 318 -3.10 -17.57 15.67
N THR A 319 -3.90 -16.64 16.17
CA THR A 319 -4.95 -15.97 15.39
C THR A 319 -4.36 -15.19 14.22
N ILE A 320 -3.29 -14.42 14.45
CA ILE A 320 -2.57 -13.68 13.41
C ILE A 320 -2.02 -14.65 12.36
N PHE A 321 -1.37 -15.73 12.78
CA PHE A 321 -0.84 -16.74 11.88
C PHE A 321 -1.94 -17.35 10.99
N LEU A 322 -3.05 -17.81 11.57
CA LEU A 322 -4.17 -18.35 10.81
C LEU A 322 -4.79 -17.34 9.85
N ALA A 323 -4.87 -16.06 10.22
CA ALA A 323 -5.35 -15.00 9.33
C ALA A 323 -4.46 -14.85 8.09
N HIS A 324 -3.14 -14.94 8.25
CA HIS A 324 -2.20 -14.92 7.10
C HIS A 324 -2.36 -16.16 6.21
N ILE A 325 -2.48 -17.36 6.79
CA ILE A 325 -2.70 -18.57 5.99
C ILE A 325 -4.03 -18.51 5.23
N ALA A 326 -5.12 -18.14 5.92
CA ALA A 326 -6.43 -18.02 5.32
C ALA A 326 -6.44 -16.98 4.18
N GLN A 327 -5.81 -15.81 4.37
CA GLN A 327 -5.66 -14.80 3.33
C GLN A 327 -4.90 -15.35 2.12
N SER A 328 -3.76 -16.01 2.33
CA SER A 328 -2.96 -16.58 1.24
C SER A 328 -3.73 -17.61 0.42
N LEU A 329 -4.45 -18.52 1.07
CA LEU A 329 -5.27 -19.51 0.37
C LEU A 329 -6.45 -18.85 -0.36
N TRP A 330 -7.11 -17.87 0.26
CA TRP A 330 -8.25 -17.17 -0.35
C TRP A 330 -7.85 -16.41 -1.61
N VAL A 331 -6.71 -15.69 -1.57
CA VAL A 331 -6.16 -14.98 -2.74
C VAL A 331 -5.95 -15.94 -3.92
N ASP A 332 -5.44 -17.14 -3.64
CA ASP A 332 -5.19 -18.15 -4.67
C ASP A 332 -6.50 -18.74 -5.21
N VAL A 333 -7.38 -19.26 -4.33
CA VAL A 333 -8.67 -19.88 -4.69
C VAL A 333 -9.53 -18.93 -5.55
N HIS A 334 -9.55 -17.65 -5.20
CA HIS A 334 -10.37 -16.64 -5.90
C HIS A 334 -9.67 -15.94 -7.05
N ASN A 335 -8.47 -16.37 -7.44
CA ASN A 335 -7.68 -15.76 -8.52
C ASN A 335 -7.55 -14.25 -8.37
N LYS A 336 -7.36 -13.75 -7.14
CA LYS A 336 -7.18 -12.32 -6.89
C LYS A 336 -5.85 -11.79 -7.45
N VAL A 337 -4.95 -12.71 -7.81
CA VAL A 337 -3.65 -12.45 -8.45
C VAL A 337 -3.39 -13.52 -9.51
N SER A 338 -2.49 -13.22 -10.45
CA SER A 338 -2.15 -14.11 -11.56
C SER A 338 -1.11 -15.18 -11.22
N TRP A 339 -0.42 -15.06 -10.09
CA TRP A 339 0.55 -16.05 -9.58
C TRP A 339 -0.09 -17.00 -8.57
N LYS A 340 0.53 -18.18 -8.38
CA LYS A 340 -0.07 -19.32 -7.67
C LYS A 340 0.87 -19.93 -6.64
N LEU A 341 0.35 -20.32 -5.48
CA LEU A 341 1.10 -20.97 -4.40
C LEU A 341 1.73 -22.29 -4.89
N ASP A 342 0.99 -23.06 -5.70
CA ASP A 342 1.47 -24.32 -6.24
C ASP A 342 2.61 -24.18 -7.27
N SER A 343 2.94 -22.96 -7.70
CA SER A 343 4.09 -22.67 -8.56
C SER A 343 5.39 -22.46 -7.77
N TYR A 344 5.31 -22.21 -6.46
CA TYR A 344 6.47 -21.87 -5.64
C TYR A 344 7.24 -23.09 -5.11
N SER A 345 8.52 -22.86 -4.83
CA SER A 345 9.37 -23.78 -4.07
C SER A 345 8.94 -23.82 -2.59
N ALA A 346 9.36 -24.85 -1.86
CA ALA A 346 9.11 -24.94 -0.42
C ALA A 346 9.70 -23.76 0.37
N SER A 347 10.88 -23.26 -0.01
CA SER A 347 11.50 -22.09 0.64
C SER A 347 10.68 -20.82 0.44
N ASN A 348 10.14 -20.60 -0.76
CA ASN A 348 9.29 -19.44 -1.05
C ASN A 348 7.92 -19.55 -0.38
N LEU A 349 7.38 -20.77 -0.28
CA LEU A 349 6.15 -21.02 0.47
C LEU A 349 6.34 -20.77 1.98
N ALA A 350 7.50 -21.12 2.56
CA ALA A 350 7.78 -20.86 3.97
C ALA A 350 7.71 -19.36 4.32
N LEU A 351 8.19 -18.47 3.44
CA LEU A 351 8.08 -17.01 3.62
C LEU A 351 6.62 -16.52 3.70
N LEU A 352 5.66 -17.28 3.17
CA LEU A 352 4.23 -16.96 3.19
C LEU A 352 3.45 -17.74 4.26
N LEU A 353 3.85 -18.97 4.56
CA LEU A 353 3.03 -19.96 5.26
C LEU A 353 3.62 -20.45 6.59
N ASP A 354 4.85 -20.08 6.93
CA ASP A 354 5.51 -20.47 8.17
C ASP A 354 5.41 -19.37 9.21
N ASN A 355 5.04 -19.70 10.45
CA ASN A 355 4.94 -18.73 11.54
C ASN A 355 6.32 -18.17 11.93
N ARG A 356 7.41 -18.91 11.68
CA ARG A 356 8.78 -18.51 12.00
C ARG A 356 9.29 -17.39 11.09
N HIS A 357 8.68 -17.21 9.91
CA HIS A 357 8.94 -16.07 9.04
C HIS A 357 8.04 -14.86 9.34
N LEU A 358 7.08 -15.00 10.26
CA LEU A 358 6.16 -13.92 10.69
C LEU A 358 6.50 -13.41 12.10
N THR A 359 6.81 -14.33 13.02
CA THR A 359 7.10 -14.08 14.43
C THR A 359 8.21 -15.01 14.92
N SER A 360 8.84 -14.69 16.05
CA SER A 360 9.76 -15.59 16.77
C SER A 360 9.12 -16.07 18.07
N TYR A 361 9.17 -17.38 18.32
CA TYR A 361 8.78 -17.98 19.59
C TYR A 361 9.90 -17.84 20.64
N SER A 362 9.54 -17.47 21.87
CA SER A 362 10.44 -17.39 23.01
C SER A 362 10.07 -18.43 24.06
N ALA A 363 10.82 -19.54 24.12
CA ALA A 363 10.59 -20.60 25.09
C ALA A 363 10.66 -20.10 26.54
N ALA A 364 11.59 -19.21 26.86
CA ALA A 364 11.76 -18.65 28.20
C ALA A 364 10.55 -17.83 28.70
N HIS A 365 9.74 -17.28 27.79
CA HIS A 365 8.59 -16.44 28.12
C HIS A 365 7.26 -17.09 27.70
N ASN A 366 7.31 -18.24 27.03
CA ASN A 366 6.19 -18.90 26.39
C ASN A 366 5.30 -17.92 25.60
N ALA A 367 5.93 -17.09 24.77
CA ALA A 367 5.30 -15.96 24.07
C ALA A 367 5.99 -15.70 22.72
N TYR A 368 5.36 -14.91 21.86
CA TYR A 368 5.88 -14.58 20.53
C TYR A 368 6.28 -13.12 20.44
N ARG A 369 7.02 -12.75 19.41
CA ARG A 369 7.27 -11.34 19.04
C ARG A 369 7.42 -11.19 17.54
N PHE A 370 7.11 -10.01 17.01
CA PHE A 370 7.50 -9.65 15.64
C PHE A 370 9.01 -9.37 15.62
N ASP A 371 9.79 -10.34 15.17
CA ASP A 371 11.25 -10.24 15.18
C ASP A 371 11.75 -9.47 13.96
N VAL A 372 12.57 -8.46 14.22
CA VAL A 372 13.21 -7.62 13.21
C VAL A 372 14.01 -8.44 12.19
N SER A 373 14.49 -9.61 12.59
CA SER A 373 15.29 -10.51 11.75
C SER A 373 14.46 -11.26 10.71
N ASN A 374 13.19 -11.53 11.01
CA ASN A 374 12.36 -12.41 10.19
C ASN A 374 11.60 -11.62 9.13
N LEU A 375 10.89 -10.57 9.58
CA LEU A 375 10.02 -9.77 8.72
C LEU A 375 10.57 -8.35 8.50
N GLY A 376 11.32 -7.82 9.47
CA GLY A 376 11.65 -6.39 9.58
C GLY A 376 10.99 -5.78 10.81
N ARG A 377 11.23 -4.48 11.06
CA ARG A 377 10.69 -3.76 12.24
C ARG A 377 9.27 -3.27 11.96
N LEU A 378 8.32 -4.20 11.94
CA LEU A 378 6.89 -3.94 11.70
C LEU A 378 6.01 -4.98 12.41
N THR A 379 4.83 -4.57 12.84
CA THR A 379 3.76 -5.46 13.34
C THR A 379 2.77 -5.75 12.21
N ALA A 380 2.96 -6.88 11.51
CA ALA A 380 2.11 -7.36 10.41
C ALA A 380 0.89 -8.14 10.95
N TRP A 381 0.09 -7.49 11.79
CA TRP A 381 -0.94 -8.16 12.59
C TRP A 381 -2.21 -8.53 11.81
N ASN A 382 -2.54 -7.82 10.72
CA ASN A 382 -3.75 -8.07 9.96
C ASN A 382 -3.47 -8.03 8.44
N PRO A 383 -3.45 -9.19 7.76
CA PRO A 383 -3.15 -9.25 6.33
C PRO A 383 -4.30 -8.69 5.49
N ARG A 384 -5.54 -8.69 6.00
CA ARG A 384 -6.69 -8.19 5.25
C ARG A 384 -6.61 -6.68 5.04
N ILE A 385 -6.14 -5.93 6.04
CA ILE A 385 -5.89 -4.49 5.91
C ILE A 385 -4.89 -4.20 4.78
N CYS A 386 -3.82 -5.00 4.70
CA CYS A 386 -2.80 -4.87 3.67
C CYS A 386 -3.37 -5.18 2.28
N TYR A 387 -4.16 -6.26 2.16
CA TYR A 387 -4.83 -6.61 0.92
C TYR A 387 -5.80 -5.51 0.46
N ASP A 388 -6.69 -5.06 1.34
CA ASP A 388 -7.68 -4.02 1.03
C ASP A 388 -6.99 -2.71 0.64
N PHE A 389 -5.87 -2.35 1.28
CA PHE A 389 -5.07 -1.20 0.89
C PHE A 389 -4.56 -1.32 -0.55
N LEU A 390 -3.96 -2.46 -0.90
CA LEU A 390 -3.43 -2.70 -2.24
C LEU A 390 -4.52 -2.73 -3.31
N ASP A 391 -5.67 -3.34 -3.00
CA ASP A 391 -6.80 -3.48 -3.92
C ASP A 391 -7.49 -2.12 -4.15
N ASN A 392 -7.86 -1.41 -3.08
CA ASN A 392 -8.56 -0.13 -3.16
C ASN A 392 -7.72 0.95 -3.88
N LEU A 393 -6.39 0.89 -3.76
CA LEU A 393 -5.47 1.80 -4.46
C LEU A 393 -5.00 1.28 -5.82
N ARG A 394 -5.54 0.15 -6.32
CA ARG A 394 -5.19 -0.45 -7.61
C ARG A 394 -3.68 -0.68 -7.79
N LEU A 395 -3.02 -1.08 -6.71
CA LEU A 395 -1.59 -1.40 -6.68
C LEU A 395 -1.34 -2.85 -7.14
N ILE A 396 -2.32 -3.73 -6.97
CA ILE A 396 -2.30 -5.09 -7.54
C ILE A 396 -2.42 -4.98 -9.07
N ASN A 397 -1.48 -5.58 -9.79
CA ASN A 397 -1.42 -5.53 -11.25
C ASN A 397 -1.31 -6.95 -11.86
N SER A 398 -1.30 -7.03 -13.18
CA SER A 398 -1.31 -8.28 -13.95
C SER A 398 -0.11 -9.21 -13.69
N SER A 399 0.99 -8.69 -13.12
CA SER A 399 2.15 -9.49 -12.71
C SER A 399 2.70 -9.06 -11.36
N ALA A 400 3.35 -9.99 -10.66
CA ALA A 400 3.97 -9.76 -9.36
C ALA A 400 5.07 -8.68 -9.43
N GLN A 401 5.83 -8.66 -10.52
CA GLN A 401 6.87 -7.65 -10.73
C GLN A 401 6.29 -6.24 -10.94
N THR A 402 5.24 -6.09 -11.74
CA THR A 402 4.60 -4.77 -11.91
C THR A 402 3.92 -4.31 -10.63
N THR A 403 3.36 -5.26 -9.86
CA THR A 403 2.80 -4.99 -8.52
C THR A 403 3.88 -4.50 -7.56
N LEU A 404 5.05 -5.15 -7.53
CA LEU A 404 6.20 -4.68 -6.74
C LEU A 404 6.55 -3.24 -7.10
N TYR A 405 6.64 -2.90 -8.38
CA TYR A 405 6.98 -1.54 -8.80
C TYR A 405 5.91 -0.51 -8.42
N LYS A 406 4.62 -0.82 -8.58
CA LYS A 406 3.55 0.08 -8.13
C LYS A 406 3.55 0.32 -6.62
N VAL A 407 3.76 -0.74 -5.83
CA VAL A 407 3.92 -0.62 -4.37
C VAL A 407 5.13 0.24 -4.04
N SER A 408 6.22 0.07 -4.78
CA SER A 408 7.44 0.88 -4.62
C SER A 408 7.19 2.34 -4.98
N ASP A 409 6.46 2.63 -6.06
CA ASP A 409 6.09 3.99 -6.48
C ASP A 409 5.26 4.68 -5.39
N TRP A 410 4.27 3.99 -4.82
CA TRP A 410 3.54 4.49 -3.65
C TRP A 410 4.48 4.75 -2.46
N MET A 411 5.37 3.81 -2.15
CA MET A 411 6.31 4.00 -1.04
C MET A 411 7.25 5.19 -1.25
N ARG A 412 7.73 5.39 -2.48
CA ARG A 412 8.52 6.56 -2.87
C ARG A 412 7.71 7.84 -2.71
N GLY A 413 6.44 7.78 -3.09
CA GLY A 413 5.46 8.85 -3.03
C GLY A 413 5.19 9.36 -1.63
N HIS A 414 5.17 8.47 -0.63
CA HIS A 414 4.57 8.78 0.67
C HIS A 414 5.46 8.51 1.89
N LEU A 415 6.37 7.54 1.83
CA LEU A 415 7.11 7.15 3.02
C LEU A 415 8.21 8.14 3.38
N ILE A 416 8.38 8.35 4.68
CA ILE A 416 9.53 9.06 5.24
C ILE A 416 10.22 8.22 6.32
N HIS A 417 11.53 8.45 6.45
CA HIS A 417 12.32 7.85 7.51
C HIS A 417 11.98 8.48 8.86
N ILE A 418 11.84 7.67 9.91
CA ILE A 418 11.67 8.19 11.27
C ILE A 418 12.92 8.96 11.73
N SER A 419 12.77 10.13 12.35
CA SER A 419 13.90 10.81 12.99
C SER A 419 14.33 10.08 14.25
N GLY A 420 15.62 10.12 14.58
CA GLY A 420 16.11 9.64 15.87
C GLY A 420 15.37 10.32 17.03
N GLY A 421 14.91 9.54 18.01
CA GLY A 421 14.20 10.06 19.19
C GLY A 421 12.69 10.32 19.01
N ALA A 422 12.09 9.97 17.87
CA ALA A 422 10.64 10.08 17.70
C ALA A 422 9.88 9.15 18.66
N ASP A 423 8.81 9.67 19.27
CA ASP A 423 7.89 8.91 20.11
C ASP A 423 7.01 8.00 19.24
N LEU A 424 7.26 6.68 19.30
CA LEU A 424 6.53 5.67 18.54
C LEU A 424 5.06 5.58 18.96
N VAL A 425 4.75 5.78 20.24
CA VAL A 425 3.35 5.76 20.73
C VAL A 425 2.61 6.97 20.20
N ALA A 426 3.23 8.16 20.24
CA ALA A 426 2.62 9.35 19.66
C ALA A 426 2.47 9.25 18.13
N GLN A 427 3.36 8.55 17.44
CA GLN A 427 3.33 8.40 15.99
C GLN A 427 2.31 7.35 15.52
N TYR A 428 2.23 6.19 16.19
CA TYR A 428 1.44 5.04 15.73
C TYR A 428 0.28 4.66 16.65
N GLY A 429 0.19 5.24 17.86
CA GLY A 429 -0.76 4.81 18.88
C GLY A 429 -0.46 3.43 19.46
N TYR A 430 0.79 2.96 19.33
CA TYR A 430 1.21 1.61 19.70
C TYR A 430 2.67 1.62 20.17
N ALA A 431 2.95 0.95 21.28
CA ALA A 431 4.26 1.00 21.94
C ALA A 431 5.32 0.09 21.31
N GLY A 432 4.91 -0.94 20.56
CA GLY A 432 5.80 -1.91 19.95
C GLY A 432 6.30 -1.48 18.56
N PRO A 433 6.78 -2.43 17.74
CA PRO A 433 7.08 -2.15 16.34
C PRO A 433 5.88 -1.52 15.62
N PRO A 434 6.09 -0.61 14.65
CA PRO A 434 5.00 0.08 13.96
C PRO A 434 3.97 -0.90 13.38
N PRO A 435 2.67 -0.79 13.73
CA PRO A 435 1.62 -1.56 13.07
C PRO A 435 1.52 -1.21 11.59
N ALA A 436 1.41 -2.23 10.73
CA ALA A 436 1.31 -2.02 9.28
C ALA A 436 0.18 -1.05 8.91
N ASP A 437 -0.99 -1.19 9.53
CA ASP A 437 -2.15 -0.33 9.30
C ASP A 437 -1.90 1.13 9.68
N LYS A 438 -1.06 1.41 10.68
CA LYS A 438 -0.72 2.77 11.12
C LYS A 438 0.38 3.43 10.28
N VAL A 439 1.16 2.62 9.55
CA VAL A 439 2.05 3.12 8.50
C VAL A 439 1.25 3.42 7.23
N LEU A 440 0.28 2.58 6.88
CA LEU A 440 -0.57 2.74 5.69
C LEU A 440 -1.69 3.79 5.86
N TYR A 441 -2.18 3.97 7.09
CA TYR A 441 -3.22 4.94 7.47
C TYR A 441 -2.74 5.68 8.73
N PRO A 442 -1.88 6.69 8.60
CA PRO A 442 -1.33 7.42 9.74
C PRO A 442 -2.44 8.04 10.59
N LEU A 443 -2.19 8.19 11.89
CA LEU A 443 -3.10 8.91 12.77
C LEU A 443 -3.28 10.36 12.30
N GLU A 444 -4.38 10.99 12.70
CA GLU A 444 -4.64 12.39 12.36
C GLU A 444 -3.47 13.31 12.72
N GLY A 445 -3.04 14.14 11.77
CA GLY A 445 -1.86 15.01 11.90
C GLY A 445 -0.50 14.28 11.85
N LYS A 446 -0.46 12.98 11.56
CA LYS A 446 0.77 12.19 11.39
C LYS A 446 1.00 11.86 9.92
N ARG A 447 2.24 11.47 9.62
CA ARG A 447 2.74 11.12 8.28
C ARG A 447 2.97 9.62 8.13
N HIS A 448 3.15 9.16 6.90
CA HIS A 448 3.54 7.78 6.59
C HIS A 448 5.00 7.51 6.96
N ILE A 449 5.27 7.32 8.26
CA ILE A 449 6.62 7.10 8.76
C ILE A 449 6.91 5.60 8.84
N THR A 450 8.11 5.19 8.42
CA THR A 450 8.63 3.85 8.73
C THR A 450 9.82 3.91 9.68
N ALA A 451 10.06 2.81 10.39
CA ALA A 451 11.24 2.64 11.25
C ALA A 451 12.53 2.36 10.43
N GLY A 452 12.79 3.21 9.43
CA GLY A 452 13.92 3.13 8.51
C GLY A 452 13.92 1.90 7.62
N CYS A 453 15.11 1.48 7.19
CA CYS A 453 15.27 0.31 6.33
C CYS A 453 14.57 -0.95 6.88
N TRP A 454 14.67 -1.21 8.18
CA TRP A 454 13.99 -2.35 8.83
C TRP A 454 12.47 -2.23 8.77
N GLY A 455 11.93 -1.03 8.99
CA GLY A 455 10.49 -0.78 8.87
C GLY A 455 9.99 -0.91 7.44
N THR A 456 10.77 -0.44 6.46
CA THR A 456 10.40 -0.50 5.04
C THR A 456 10.45 -1.93 4.49
N THR A 457 11.49 -2.71 4.84
CA THR A 457 11.51 -4.15 4.54
C THR A 457 10.33 -4.87 5.19
N GLY A 458 9.99 -4.51 6.43
CA GLY A 458 8.80 -5.01 7.11
C GLY A 458 7.51 -4.70 6.37
N LEU A 459 7.36 -3.47 5.88
CA LEU A 459 6.17 -3.06 5.15
C LEU A 459 6.03 -3.81 3.82
N TYR A 460 7.12 -4.03 3.08
CA TYR A 460 7.11 -4.91 1.91
C TYR A 460 6.62 -6.31 2.26
N ASN A 461 7.16 -6.91 3.32
CA ASN A 461 6.73 -8.23 3.77
C ASN A 461 5.23 -8.25 4.10
N ALA A 462 4.72 -7.28 4.86
CA ALA A 462 3.31 -7.26 5.24
C ALA A 462 2.37 -7.08 4.05
N LEU A 463 2.66 -6.12 3.17
CA LEU A 463 1.87 -5.84 1.97
C LEU A 463 1.91 -7.01 1.00
N LEU A 464 3.10 -7.43 0.59
CA LEU A 464 3.27 -8.41 -0.48
C LEU A 464 2.89 -9.84 -0.05
N ARG A 465 3.05 -10.19 1.24
CA ARG A 465 2.53 -11.46 1.78
C ARG A 465 1.01 -11.56 1.68
N SER A 466 0.28 -10.46 1.85
CA SER A 466 -1.20 -10.45 1.75
C SER A 466 -1.74 -10.77 0.36
N ILE A 467 -0.87 -10.74 -0.66
CA ILE A 467 -1.15 -11.07 -2.06
C ILE A 467 -0.20 -12.16 -2.57
N ASN A 468 0.35 -13.01 -1.71
CA ASN A 468 1.18 -14.17 -2.09
C ASN A 468 2.46 -13.83 -2.88
N ILE A 469 3.10 -12.69 -2.66
CA ILE A 469 4.46 -12.43 -3.17
C ILE A 469 5.45 -12.64 -2.01
N PRO A 470 6.29 -13.69 -2.05
CA PRO A 470 7.29 -13.96 -1.01
C PRO A 470 8.32 -12.83 -0.92
N VAL A 471 8.58 -12.37 0.30
CA VAL A 471 9.66 -11.44 0.61
C VAL A 471 10.48 -12.02 1.76
N GLU A 472 11.79 -11.95 1.64
CA GLU A 472 12.72 -12.28 2.72
C GLU A 472 13.37 -10.99 3.24
N SER A 473 13.54 -10.88 4.55
CA SER A 473 14.31 -9.81 5.18
C SER A 473 15.79 -10.16 5.19
N GLY A 474 16.55 -9.61 4.25
CA GLY A 474 18.00 -9.72 4.19
C GLY A 474 18.70 -8.72 5.10
N ARG A 475 19.88 -9.09 5.60
CA ARG A 475 20.81 -8.16 6.27
C ARG A 475 21.93 -7.75 5.33
N MET A 476 22.45 -6.54 5.54
CA MET A 476 23.59 -5.99 4.82
C MET A 476 24.40 -5.07 5.72
N ASN A 477 25.72 -5.08 5.59
CA ASN A 477 26.58 -4.07 6.21
C ASN A 477 26.91 -2.98 5.18
N LEU A 478 26.68 -1.71 5.54
CA LEU A 478 26.95 -0.53 4.70
C LEU A 478 27.95 0.43 5.37
N GLY A 479 29.05 -0.10 5.93
CA GLY A 479 30.17 0.71 6.43
C GLY A 479 29.84 1.59 7.66
N GLY A 480 28.70 1.37 8.29
CA GLY A 480 28.25 2.08 9.50
C GLY A 480 27.34 1.24 10.41
N GLY A 481 27.12 -0.04 10.06
CA GLY A 481 26.27 -0.94 10.83
C GLY A 481 25.52 -1.93 9.96
N ASN A 482 24.69 -2.75 10.62
CA ASN A 482 23.79 -3.67 9.97
C ASN A 482 22.49 -2.96 9.58
N HIS A 483 22.10 -3.14 8.33
CA HIS A 483 20.87 -2.64 7.74
C HIS A 483 20.01 -3.78 7.21
N SER A 484 18.75 -3.45 6.90
CA SER A 484 17.81 -4.36 6.27
C SER A 484 17.69 -4.11 4.78
N ARG A 485 17.38 -5.17 4.04
CA ARG A 485 16.92 -5.10 2.65
C ARG A 485 15.82 -6.12 2.37
N PRO A 486 14.84 -5.78 1.53
CA PRO A 486 13.89 -6.76 1.02
C PRO A 486 14.50 -7.59 -0.12
N ILE A 487 14.27 -8.90 -0.08
CA ILE A 487 14.66 -9.85 -1.13
C ILE A 487 13.38 -10.46 -1.71
N PHE A 488 13.13 -10.25 -3.00
CA PHE A 488 11.96 -10.77 -3.72
C PHE A 488 12.39 -12.02 -4.49
N THR A 489 12.46 -13.14 -3.77
CA THR A 489 13.11 -14.38 -4.22
C THR A 489 12.50 -14.96 -5.50
N THR A 490 11.19 -14.79 -5.71
CA THR A 490 10.48 -15.27 -6.92
C THR A 490 10.65 -14.35 -8.13
N LEU A 491 11.16 -13.13 -7.93
CA LEU A 491 11.30 -12.11 -8.98
C LEU A 491 12.75 -11.89 -9.40
N ASP A 492 13.70 -12.54 -8.74
CA ASP A 492 15.13 -12.25 -8.85
C ASP A 492 15.38 -10.73 -8.69
N LYS A 493 14.86 -10.14 -7.60
CA LYS A 493 15.01 -8.71 -7.31
C LYS A 493 15.32 -8.48 -5.83
N SER A 494 16.03 -7.39 -5.55
CA SER A 494 16.29 -6.88 -4.20
C SER A 494 16.70 -5.41 -4.27
N LEU A 495 16.62 -4.73 -3.13
CA LEU A 495 17.27 -3.44 -2.92
C LEU A 495 18.58 -3.64 -2.13
N PRO A 496 19.57 -2.73 -2.22
CA PRO A 496 20.71 -2.74 -1.32
C PRO A 496 20.33 -2.30 0.09
N HIS A 497 19.41 -1.34 0.22
CA HIS A 497 18.96 -0.85 1.51
C HIS A 497 17.45 -0.57 1.49
N GLY A 498 16.74 -1.00 2.53
CA GLY A 498 15.27 -1.05 2.52
C GLY A 498 14.59 0.31 2.31
N ASP A 499 15.21 1.41 2.77
CA ASP A 499 14.67 2.77 2.65
C ASP A 499 15.24 3.57 1.46
N ASP A 500 15.99 2.92 0.55
CA ASP A 500 16.53 3.57 -0.65
C ASP A 500 15.49 4.17 -1.57
N LEU A 501 14.25 3.67 -1.48
CA LEU A 501 13.12 4.17 -2.22
C LEU A 501 12.92 5.67 -2.01
N TYR A 502 13.05 6.18 -0.79
CA TYR A 502 12.75 7.58 -0.49
C TYR A 502 14.01 8.33 -0.03
N THR A 503 15.18 7.91 -0.51
CA THR A 503 16.41 8.69 -0.33
C THR A 503 16.31 10.02 -1.08
N ARG A 504 16.85 11.07 -0.47
CA ARG A 504 16.83 12.42 -1.04
C ARG A 504 17.56 12.51 -2.38
N THR A 505 18.58 11.68 -2.63
CA THR A 505 19.27 11.64 -3.93
C THR A 505 18.33 11.24 -5.07
N LEU A 506 17.36 10.36 -4.77
CA LEU A 506 16.41 9.81 -5.73
C LEU A 506 15.02 10.38 -5.52
N LEU A 507 14.95 11.64 -5.03
CA LEU A 507 13.71 12.33 -4.71
C LEU A 507 12.74 12.28 -5.90
N PRO A 508 11.51 11.79 -5.73
CA PRO A 508 10.56 11.63 -6.84
C PRO A 508 9.80 12.92 -7.17
N SER A 509 10.36 14.11 -6.97
CA SER A 509 9.71 15.35 -7.41
C SER A 509 9.99 15.62 -8.89
N GLY A 510 9.08 16.35 -9.56
CA GLY A 510 9.26 16.73 -10.96
C GLY A 510 9.14 15.52 -11.88
N VAL A 511 10.28 14.96 -12.32
CA VAL A 511 10.32 13.74 -13.15
C VAL A 511 10.67 12.54 -12.26
N PRO A 512 9.70 11.65 -11.95
CA PRO A 512 9.96 10.54 -11.07
C PRO A 512 10.91 9.53 -11.70
N ILE A 513 11.96 9.16 -10.96
CA ILE A 513 12.78 7.99 -11.29
C ILE A 513 11.91 6.74 -11.17
N PRO A 514 11.74 5.94 -12.24
CA PRO A 514 10.91 4.74 -12.19
C PRO A 514 11.44 3.75 -11.15
N SER A 515 10.57 3.22 -10.29
CA SER A 515 10.98 2.25 -9.25
C SER A 515 11.69 1.03 -9.81
N SER A 516 11.38 0.62 -11.05
CA SER A 516 12.03 -0.51 -11.72
C SER A 516 13.55 -0.37 -11.85
N LYS A 517 14.09 0.86 -11.81
CA LYS A 517 15.53 1.14 -11.88
C LYS A 517 16.26 1.04 -10.54
N LEU A 518 15.51 0.91 -9.43
CA LEU A 518 16.07 0.80 -8.08
C LEU A 518 16.45 -0.63 -7.71
N PHE A 519 15.87 -1.62 -8.41
CA PHE A 519 16.05 -3.03 -8.09
C PHE A 519 17.21 -3.65 -8.85
N TYR A 520 17.94 -4.50 -8.15
CA TYR A 520 19.04 -5.30 -8.69
C TYR A 520 18.64 -6.77 -8.75
N SER A 521 19.18 -7.53 -9.70
CA SER A 521 19.10 -8.99 -9.64
C SER A 521 19.81 -9.54 -8.41
N LEU A 522 19.49 -10.75 -7.97
CA LEU A 522 20.17 -11.38 -6.83
C LEU A 522 21.65 -11.61 -7.13
N ALA A 523 22.00 -11.89 -8.39
CA ALA A 523 23.39 -11.97 -8.84
C ALA A 523 24.12 -10.62 -8.74
N GLN A 524 23.48 -9.52 -9.18
CA GLN A 524 24.03 -8.18 -9.01
C GLN A 524 24.16 -7.80 -7.54
N MET A 525 23.16 -8.14 -6.71
CA MET A 525 23.25 -7.95 -5.26
C MET A 525 24.45 -8.64 -4.67
N ASN A 526 24.65 -9.90 -5.05
CA ASN A 526 25.74 -10.72 -4.56
C ASN A 526 27.10 -10.11 -4.90
N SER A 527 27.34 -9.75 -6.17
CA SER A 527 28.64 -9.25 -6.63
C SER A 527 28.90 -7.77 -6.34
N LYS A 528 27.86 -6.93 -6.22
CA LYS A 528 28.03 -5.49 -5.99
C LYS A 528 27.95 -5.07 -4.53
N PHE A 529 27.22 -5.79 -3.68
CA PHE A 529 26.91 -5.30 -2.34
C PHE A 529 27.13 -6.31 -1.22
N ILE A 530 26.93 -7.61 -1.47
CA ILE A 530 27.14 -8.64 -0.43
C ILE A 530 28.60 -9.08 -0.39
N HIS A 531 29.16 -9.39 -1.56
CA HIS A 531 30.56 -9.79 -1.76
C HIS A 531 31.25 -8.94 -2.84
N PRO A 532 31.24 -7.59 -2.71
CA PRO A 532 31.98 -6.74 -3.63
C PRO A 532 33.48 -6.97 -3.52
N VAL A 533 34.16 -6.83 -4.66
CA VAL A 533 35.62 -6.70 -4.70
C VAL A 533 35.97 -5.30 -4.18
N PRO A 534 36.73 -5.17 -3.08
CA PRO A 534 37.08 -3.86 -2.56
C PRO A 534 38.09 -3.13 -3.45
N ASP A 535 37.85 -1.84 -3.65
CA ASP A 535 38.80 -0.94 -4.29
C ASP A 535 39.98 -0.65 -3.35
N CYS A 536 41.19 -0.56 -3.92
CA CYS A 536 42.43 -0.28 -3.20
C CYS A 536 43.24 0.80 -3.90
N VAL A 537 43.75 1.78 -3.15
CA VAL A 537 44.67 2.81 -3.65
C VAL A 537 45.83 2.97 -2.68
N GLY A 538 47.07 2.83 -3.18
CA GLY A 538 48.28 2.98 -2.36
C GLY A 538 48.37 2.02 -1.17
N GLY A 539 47.74 0.84 -1.25
CA GLY A 539 47.69 -0.15 -0.16
C GLY A 539 46.53 0.03 0.82
N ASN A 540 45.76 1.13 0.74
CA ASN A 540 44.53 1.33 1.51
C ASN A 540 43.33 0.80 0.72
N CYS A 541 42.69 -0.24 1.23
CA CYS A 541 41.51 -0.86 0.63
C CYS A 541 40.25 -0.53 1.42
N ASN A 542 39.13 -0.41 0.71
CA ASN A 542 37.83 -0.43 1.37
C ASN A 542 37.63 -1.77 2.10
N THR A 543 36.91 -1.76 3.21
CA THR A 543 36.25 -2.96 3.72
C THR A 543 35.09 -3.36 2.79
N VAL A 544 34.58 -4.58 2.94
CA VAL A 544 33.39 -5.04 2.21
C VAL A 544 32.19 -4.10 2.43
N GLY A 545 31.96 -3.67 3.68
CA GLY A 545 30.85 -2.77 4.00
C GLY A 545 31.03 -1.36 3.42
N GLU A 546 32.25 -0.83 3.46
CA GLU A 546 32.57 0.46 2.82
C GLU A 546 32.43 0.38 1.31
N GLN A 547 32.88 -0.72 0.67
CA GLN A 547 32.71 -0.90 -0.76
C GLN A 547 31.23 -1.02 -1.15
N ALA A 548 30.41 -1.71 -0.34
CA ALA A 548 28.97 -1.79 -0.58
C ALA A 548 28.30 -0.41 -0.47
N ALA A 549 28.67 0.39 0.55
CA ALA A 549 28.20 1.76 0.71
C ALA A 549 28.65 2.66 -0.46
N PHE A 550 29.91 2.54 -0.89
CA PHE A 550 30.46 3.24 -2.05
C PHE A 550 29.67 2.90 -3.32
N ASN A 551 29.48 1.61 -3.61
CA ASN A 551 28.74 1.16 -4.80
C ASN A 551 27.29 1.68 -4.77
N ARG A 552 26.63 1.67 -3.62
CA ARG A 552 25.25 2.17 -3.45
C ARG A 552 25.19 3.67 -3.72
N GLY A 553 26.04 4.46 -3.05
CA GLY A 553 26.08 5.91 -3.20
C GLY A 553 26.39 6.33 -4.63
N LYS A 554 27.36 5.66 -5.26
CA LYS A 554 27.72 5.86 -6.68
C LYS A 554 26.55 5.55 -7.62
N ASP A 555 25.94 4.36 -7.50
CA ASP A 555 24.83 3.95 -8.37
C ASP A 555 23.63 4.90 -8.22
N HIS A 556 23.28 5.33 -7.00
CA HIS A 556 22.19 6.29 -6.78
C HIS A 556 22.46 7.65 -7.43
N LYS A 557 23.66 8.20 -7.24
CA LYS A 557 24.03 9.50 -7.84
C LYS A 557 24.09 9.41 -9.36
N LYS A 558 24.58 8.29 -9.90
CA LYS A 558 24.60 8.04 -11.34
C LYS A 558 23.18 7.92 -11.90
N LEU A 559 22.29 7.20 -11.20
CA LEU A 559 20.89 7.05 -11.62
C LEU A 559 20.15 8.39 -11.58
N ALA A 560 20.31 9.17 -10.51
CA ALA A 560 19.74 10.51 -10.40
C ALA A 560 20.24 11.41 -11.53
N TYR A 561 21.53 11.34 -11.85
CA TYR A 561 22.12 12.06 -12.97
C TYR A 561 21.54 11.65 -14.33
N ASP A 562 21.54 10.35 -14.63
CA ASP A 562 21.10 9.81 -15.92
C ASP A 562 19.63 10.13 -16.22
N LEU A 563 18.81 10.16 -15.17
CA LEU A 563 17.37 10.42 -15.26
C LEU A 563 16.98 11.86 -14.92
N ARG A 564 17.96 12.75 -14.69
CA ARG A 564 17.73 14.16 -14.34
C ARG A 564 16.81 14.32 -13.12
N GLY A 565 16.96 13.45 -12.13
CA GLY A 565 16.15 13.45 -10.91
C GLY A 565 16.36 14.73 -10.10
N ASP A 566 15.28 15.26 -9.55
CA ASP A 566 15.29 16.55 -8.85
C ASP A 566 16.19 16.58 -7.62
N GLY A 567 16.51 15.43 -6.99
CA GLY A 567 17.39 15.38 -5.81
C GLY A 567 18.79 15.97 -6.04
N ILE A 568 19.39 15.71 -7.20
CA ILE A 568 20.70 16.28 -7.56
C ILE A 568 20.59 17.73 -8.06
N LEU A 569 19.48 18.07 -8.73
CA LEU A 569 19.20 19.43 -9.18
C LEU A 569 18.99 20.35 -7.98
N GLU A 570 18.27 19.88 -6.96
CA GLU A 570 18.06 20.56 -5.69
C GLU A 570 19.38 20.79 -4.97
N SER A 571 20.24 19.76 -4.93
CA SER A 571 21.55 19.87 -4.29
C SER A 571 22.42 20.95 -4.95
N TYR A 572 22.46 21.00 -6.29
CA TYR A 572 23.11 22.09 -7.02
C TYR A 572 22.42 23.44 -6.74
N ALA A 573 21.09 23.49 -6.75
CA ALA A 573 20.34 24.73 -6.56
C ALA A 573 20.61 25.37 -5.19
N LYS A 574 20.77 24.56 -4.14
CA LYS A 574 21.06 25.04 -2.78
C LYS A 574 22.52 25.43 -2.58
N HIS A 575 23.46 24.71 -3.19
CA HIS A 575 24.87 24.74 -2.76
C HIS A 575 25.87 25.07 -3.88
N GLY A 576 25.44 25.06 -5.14
CA GLY A 576 26.26 25.40 -6.31
C GLY A 576 27.26 24.31 -6.73
N ALA A 577 28.04 24.64 -7.76
CA ALA A 577 28.95 23.71 -8.44
C ALA A 577 30.05 23.12 -7.54
N ALA A 578 30.64 23.92 -6.65
CA ALA A 578 31.72 23.47 -5.77
C ALA A 578 31.26 22.35 -4.82
N TYR A 579 30.08 22.51 -4.21
CA TYR A 579 29.47 21.47 -3.40
C TYR A 579 29.17 20.21 -4.22
N MET A 580 28.76 20.37 -5.48
CA MET A 580 28.45 19.22 -6.33
C MET A 580 29.70 18.42 -6.74
N ASP A 581 30.85 19.05 -6.91
CA ASP A 581 32.13 18.33 -7.13
C ASP A 581 32.43 17.41 -5.93
N ASP A 582 32.24 17.93 -4.72
CA ASP A 582 32.37 17.18 -3.47
C ASP A 582 31.30 16.09 -3.30
N TYR A 583 30.05 16.40 -3.63
CA TYR A 583 28.94 15.44 -3.64
C TYR A 583 29.21 14.24 -4.56
N PHE A 584 29.88 14.47 -5.69
CA PHE A 584 30.24 13.41 -6.63
C PHE A 584 31.59 12.74 -6.31
N LYS A 585 32.31 13.16 -5.27
CA LYS A 585 33.49 12.42 -4.77
C LYS A 585 33.10 11.33 -3.79
N GLY A 586 32.13 11.57 -2.89
CA GLY A 586 31.81 10.64 -1.81
C GLY A 586 30.54 11.00 -1.05
N GLU A 587 30.30 10.33 0.09
CA GLU A 587 29.16 10.65 0.96
C GLU A 587 29.50 11.79 1.93
N PHE A 588 28.52 12.62 2.30
CA PHE A 588 28.73 13.63 3.33
C PHE A 588 28.53 13.04 4.73
N ARG A 589 29.52 13.17 5.61
CA ARG A 589 29.44 12.79 7.03
C ARG A 589 29.97 13.93 7.89
N GLY A 590 29.11 14.49 8.74
CA GLY A 590 29.50 15.61 9.63
C GLY A 590 29.98 16.87 8.89
N GLY A 591 29.49 17.11 7.67
CA GLY A 591 29.89 18.25 6.84
C GLY A 591 31.18 18.04 6.03
N VAL A 592 31.82 16.88 6.13
CA VAL A 592 33.01 16.51 5.35
C VAL A 592 32.64 15.44 4.32
N VAL A 593 33.26 15.46 3.15
CA VAL A 593 33.15 14.39 2.16
C VAL A 593 33.99 13.20 2.61
N ASP A 594 33.32 12.10 2.93
CA ASP A 594 33.93 10.81 3.14
C ASP A 594 34.21 10.17 1.77
N ILE A 595 35.47 10.27 1.34
CA ILE A 595 35.96 9.62 0.13
C ILE A 595 36.50 8.27 0.56
N ALA A 596 35.96 7.21 -0.05
CA ALA A 596 36.47 5.86 0.11
C ALA A 596 37.90 5.73 -0.48
N ALA A 597 38.38 4.53 -0.77
CA ALA A 597 39.69 4.34 -1.41
C ALA A 597 39.89 5.20 -2.69
N LYS A 598 38.81 5.58 -3.39
CA LYS A 598 38.81 6.49 -4.54
C LYS A 598 37.50 7.30 -4.60
N PRO A 599 37.40 8.38 -5.40
CA PRO A 599 36.13 9.09 -5.58
C PRO A 599 35.09 8.25 -6.33
N PHE A 600 33.80 8.58 -6.15
CA PHE A 600 32.71 7.92 -6.89
C PHE A 600 32.89 8.08 -8.41
N PHE A 601 33.24 9.29 -8.85
CA PHE A 601 33.44 9.64 -10.26
C PHE A 601 34.76 10.40 -10.45
N GLU A 602 35.40 10.22 -11.61
CA GLU A 602 36.66 10.88 -11.93
C GLU A 602 36.46 12.39 -12.15
N ALA A 603 37.52 13.19 -11.99
CA ALA A 603 37.40 14.66 -12.04
C ALA A 603 36.75 15.20 -13.33
N ALA A 604 37.12 14.65 -14.49
CA ALA A 604 36.53 15.03 -15.77
C ALA A 604 35.06 14.63 -15.92
N GLU A 605 34.68 13.47 -15.38
CA GLU A 605 33.28 13.01 -15.35
C GLU A 605 32.46 13.93 -14.45
N ARG A 606 32.95 14.27 -13.25
CA ARG A 606 32.26 15.20 -12.33
C ARG A 606 32.06 16.57 -12.95
N ALA A 607 33.10 17.13 -13.58
CA ALA A 607 33.00 18.42 -14.27
C ALA A 607 31.92 18.40 -15.37
N THR A 608 31.84 17.30 -16.13
CA THR A 608 30.80 17.10 -17.14
C THR A 608 29.41 17.01 -16.50
N MET A 609 29.25 16.20 -15.45
CA MET A 609 27.98 16.03 -14.75
C MET A 609 27.46 17.36 -14.18
N ILE A 610 28.34 18.17 -13.58
CA ILE A 610 28.00 19.48 -13.00
C ILE A 610 27.57 20.46 -14.11
N SER A 611 28.30 20.50 -15.23
CA SER A 611 27.96 21.33 -16.39
C SER A 611 26.59 20.97 -16.97
N GLU A 612 26.30 19.67 -17.09
CA GLU A 612 24.99 19.21 -17.56
C GLU A 612 23.85 19.53 -16.59
N ILE A 613 24.09 19.46 -15.27
CA ILE A 613 23.12 19.87 -14.24
C ILE A 613 22.83 21.37 -14.33
N GLU A 614 23.86 22.21 -14.49
CA GLU A 614 23.67 23.65 -14.63
C GLU A 614 22.91 23.99 -15.92
N LYS A 615 23.30 23.37 -17.05
CA LYS A 615 22.58 23.50 -18.31
C LYS A 615 21.11 23.12 -18.14
N ARG A 616 20.86 22.03 -17.43
CA ARG A 616 19.51 21.55 -17.16
C ARG A 616 18.68 22.54 -16.32
N LEU A 617 19.26 23.12 -15.28
CA LEU A 617 18.58 24.16 -14.50
C LEU A 617 18.26 25.38 -15.36
N LYS A 618 19.18 25.81 -16.24
CA LYS A 618 18.89 26.88 -17.21
C LYS A 618 17.72 26.51 -18.12
N GLU A 619 17.65 25.30 -18.65
CA GLU A 619 16.51 24.84 -19.47
C GLU A 619 15.18 24.96 -18.72
N ILE A 620 15.13 24.51 -17.45
CA ILE A 620 13.94 24.62 -16.59
C ILE A 620 13.57 26.09 -16.34
N GLY A 621 14.56 26.96 -16.18
CA GLY A 621 14.37 28.41 -15.98
C GLY A 621 14.21 29.22 -17.27
N GLY A 622 13.97 28.58 -18.43
CA GLY A 622 13.79 29.30 -19.69
C GLY A 622 15.05 30.05 -20.18
N GLY A 623 16.22 29.53 -19.84
CA GLY A 623 17.54 30.11 -20.10
C GLY A 623 18.20 30.73 -18.87
N ASP A 624 17.44 31.02 -17.81
CA ASP A 624 17.94 31.63 -16.58
C ASP A 624 18.23 30.59 -15.49
N LEU A 625 19.46 30.59 -14.97
CA LEU A 625 19.88 29.60 -13.97
C LEU A 625 19.17 29.80 -12.62
N GLU A 626 19.01 31.03 -12.15
CA GLU A 626 18.42 31.32 -10.84
C GLU A 626 16.91 31.07 -10.83
N ALA A 627 16.22 31.35 -11.94
CA ALA A 627 14.85 30.95 -12.16
C ALA A 627 14.69 29.41 -12.09
N GLY A 628 15.58 28.68 -12.76
CA GLY A 628 15.62 27.21 -12.72
C GLY A 628 15.82 26.65 -11.32
N LYS A 629 16.79 27.21 -10.57
CA LYS A 629 17.03 26.87 -9.16
C LYS A 629 15.78 27.10 -8.32
N THR A 630 15.15 28.27 -8.46
CA THR A 630 13.94 28.64 -7.71
C THR A 630 12.80 27.67 -7.97
N ILE A 631 12.59 27.26 -9.24
CA ILE A 631 11.57 26.28 -9.62
C ILE A 631 11.83 24.93 -8.95
N ILE A 632 13.07 24.42 -9.00
CA ILE A 632 13.42 23.13 -8.39
C ILE A 632 13.26 23.17 -6.87
N LEU A 633 13.71 24.24 -6.20
CA LEU A 633 13.53 24.39 -4.75
C LEU A 633 12.05 24.44 -4.37
N ALA A 634 11.22 25.09 -5.18
CA ALA A 634 9.77 25.10 -4.97
C ALA A 634 9.15 23.70 -5.20
N ARG A 635 9.61 22.92 -6.19
CA ARG A 635 9.16 21.53 -6.41
C ARG A 635 9.45 20.66 -5.20
N THR A 636 10.69 20.66 -4.73
CA THR A 636 11.09 19.80 -3.61
C THR A 636 10.43 20.22 -2.30
N ALA A 637 10.22 21.51 -2.08
CA ALA A 637 9.48 22.02 -0.93
C ALA A 637 8.01 21.55 -0.93
N ARG A 638 7.31 21.62 -2.08
CA ARG A 638 5.93 21.12 -2.21
C ARG A 638 5.85 19.61 -1.98
N TRP A 639 6.74 18.85 -2.62
CA TRP A 639 6.87 17.42 -2.40
C TRP A 639 6.98 17.07 -0.91
N SER A 640 7.86 17.80 -0.19
CA SER A 640 8.09 17.59 1.25
C SER A 640 6.92 18.02 2.15
N ALA A 641 6.04 18.89 1.65
CA ALA A 641 4.86 19.36 2.37
C ALA A 641 3.68 18.40 2.22
N ASN A 642 3.57 17.71 1.08
CA ASN A 642 2.54 16.73 0.80
C ASN A 642 2.73 15.40 1.55
N ASN A 643 3.98 15.12 1.94
CA ASN A 643 4.40 13.90 2.65
C ASN A 643 4.62 14.14 4.13
#